data_AF-A0A957J0Q4-F1
#
_entry.id   AF-A0A957J0Q4-F1
#
_cell.length_a   1.000
_cell.length_b   1.000
_cell.length_c   1.000
_cell.angle_alpha   90.00
_cell.angle_beta   90.00
_cell.angle_gamma   90.00
#
_symmetry.space_group_name_H-M   'P 1'
#
loop_
_entity.id
_entity.type
_entity.pdbx_description
1 polymer ?
#
loop_
_entity_poly.entity_id
_entity_poly.type
_entity_poly.pdbx_seq_one_letter_code
_entity_poly.pdbx_strand_id
1 'polypeptide(L)'
;MVAWGQPGPALPTWVRPPTPAGRAARIMQGATTMRSHRLLPVLLANLLLGLLLWPLLHAAAQVDNWTVTGEVVYYGDLAPAADVEVSVHAAPGSAPLDSTYVPLPGGPFTFTNAPDGTAVFLSAYLDLNNSGGPPDPGEPLAWYDANHDGTPDAITITADVAGLQLALGDILYVDAQAAGAADGSSWADAYTDLQAALAVAPAGGEIWIAAGTYYPTAGGDRAATFQLHSGVAVYGGFAGQETLRQARRWAQQRTVLSGDIGAAGVATDNSYNVVTGSGVDRTAVLDGVTISGGYANGSGVHDKGGGLHNSDGSPTIANVTFIDNYAVNHGGAIANQYANSQPLIVNCAFSGNHTDWNGGGIANLWSAHPTIVNVTLTGNSGGNGGGIVNLEMGQATVRNAILHGNVGGEIGLQSGAAISVAYSLVQNGYPGSGNVAADPLFVDADGPDDTFGTPDDNLQLQLTSPAIDAADNAAVPADAGDADGDGHATEPLPLDLRGYPRFSDVPGVPDTGSGAPPLVDMGAYEAAALAGDVLVDRAGGVDAPDCGRGPNPACRTIPYAVSSVAAAGDRVLVMPGVYTESVTLQPGVDVVGLHGPALTVIDGEGVRGPLVIASGAVFSPAVTLQGLTIRRGSAPVVGGGVQVHDGARVVISDTWLVSNTAATLDGGISVRDGGAHLTLVNSVLRDNQNSALWVSAGTAVVSGCTFEHNQGGSWGGAIAAEANSTLTVHDTHFAGNSAGYGGAIVASETALTLTASRFYSNTAVSQGGALFVHANSAVLAHHNHFAGNAGGGSGGAIEIAASGGLLENNVLLRSAGAQVQIRDGADVTLRHNTLVGDGGGDGIRLLAGAQPVIANNLLTAHDVGITASGVVTPLLSHNLLWAHATAAYQQVAPGVGDLQRDPDLLAQTPDDVRLGVCSWAVDQGDNAQGAGDDYEGEARPVDGDGDGVARVDIGADERLTVTAPLPLAGFSSSVSGLTATFANTSQHGAGFAWDFGDGTAVVTTTHPAHTYAQAGTYTVTLTITGAFGCQDVLQQDVTVGAYVVYLPVAVRAGNP
;
A
#
# COMPACT_ATOMS: atom_id res chain seq x y z
N MET A 1 33.08 -40.35 17.01
CA MET A 1 32.81 -41.34 18.07
C MET A 1 31.32 -41.21 18.40
N VAL A 2 30.46 -42.23 18.25
CA VAL A 2 30.38 -43.47 19.05
C VAL A 2 30.07 -43.12 20.52
N ALA A 3 28.96 -43.55 21.16
CA ALA A 3 27.81 -44.37 20.75
C ALA A 3 26.71 -44.45 21.84
N TRP A 4 25.43 -44.64 21.44
CA TRP A 4 24.33 -45.41 22.10
C TRP A 4 23.80 -44.95 23.49
N GLY A 5 22.51 -45.12 23.85
CA GLY A 5 21.32 -45.53 23.07
C GLY A 5 20.09 -45.96 23.92
N GLN A 6 18.87 -45.91 23.31
CA GLN A 6 17.65 -46.77 23.47
C GLN A 6 17.00 -47.04 24.87
N PRO A 7 15.69 -47.42 24.99
CA PRO A 7 14.53 -47.32 24.06
C PRO A 7 13.25 -46.65 24.68
N GLY A 8 12.15 -46.52 23.90
CA GLY A 8 10.84 -45.95 24.32
C GLY A 8 9.87 -46.92 25.04
N PRO A 9 8.56 -46.58 25.23
CA PRO A 9 7.64 -46.38 24.08
C PRO A 9 6.46 -45.37 24.21
N ALA A 10 5.80 -45.14 23.06
CA ALA A 10 4.39 -44.74 22.81
C ALA A 10 3.95 -43.24 22.77
N LEU A 11 3.24 -42.94 21.66
CA LEU A 11 2.64 -41.68 21.13
C LEU A 11 1.14 -41.52 21.55
N PRO A 12 0.32 -40.52 21.09
CA PRO A 12 0.49 -39.45 20.05
C PRO A 12 0.10 -38.01 20.53
N THR A 13 0.09 -36.89 19.78
CA THR A 13 0.20 -36.56 18.32
C THR A 13 0.84 -35.15 18.15
N TRP A 14 1.26 -34.73 16.94
CA TRP A 14 2.23 -33.63 16.71
C TRP A 14 1.76 -32.37 15.94
N VAL A 15 2.54 -31.29 16.08
CA VAL A 15 2.52 -29.99 15.37
C VAL A 15 3.79 -29.87 14.46
N ARG A 16 3.86 -28.91 13.52
CA ARG A 16 5.06 -28.54 12.69
C ARG A 16 6.04 -27.61 13.49
N PRO A 17 7.15 -27.00 12.96
CA PRO A 17 7.96 -27.15 11.71
C PRO A 17 9.45 -27.56 12.03
N PRO A 18 10.58 -26.80 11.77
CA PRO A 18 11.14 -26.15 10.56
C PRO A 18 12.65 -26.47 10.20
N THR A 19 13.11 -26.11 8.98
CA THR A 19 14.51 -25.67 8.61
C THR A 19 15.75 -26.62 8.78
N PRO A 20 16.99 -26.29 8.29
CA PRO A 20 17.44 -25.44 7.15
C PRO A 20 18.55 -26.02 6.21
N ALA A 21 18.74 -25.34 5.06
CA ALA A 21 19.98 -25.04 4.30
C ALA A 21 21.25 -25.95 4.30
N GLY A 22 21.59 -26.47 3.10
CA GLY A 22 22.76 -26.03 2.29
C GLY A 22 24.23 -26.32 2.71
N ARG A 23 25.02 -26.91 1.78
CA ARG A 23 26.29 -26.34 1.22
C ARG A 23 27.07 -27.27 0.27
N ALA A 24 27.19 -26.81 -0.98
CA ALA A 24 28.43 -26.65 -1.75
C ALA A 24 29.55 -27.74 -1.82
N ALA A 25 29.78 -28.18 -3.06
CA ALA A 25 31.06 -28.12 -3.79
C ALA A 25 31.99 -29.34 -3.96
N ARG A 26 32.28 -29.62 -5.25
CA ARG A 26 33.61 -29.86 -5.87
C ARG A 26 34.43 -31.11 -5.47
N ILE A 27 34.60 -32.09 -6.39
CA ILE A 27 35.72 -32.14 -7.37
C ILE A 27 35.75 -33.43 -8.24
N MET A 28 35.93 -33.19 -9.55
CA MET A 28 36.48 -33.98 -10.67
C MET A 28 36.69 -35.51 -10.64
N GLN A 29 36.21 -36.12 -11.75
CA GLN A 29 36.92 -37.02 -12.69
C GLN A 29 37.52 -38.36 -12.22
N GLY A 30 37.35 -39.42 -13.04
CA GLY A 30 38.33 -40.52 -13.03
C GLY A 30 37.91 -41.91 -13.54
N ALA A 31 37.50 -42.02 -14.80
CA ALA A 31 37.75 -43.17 -15.69
C ALA A 31 37.69 -44.63 -15.16
N THR A 32 36.68 -45.38 -15.63
CA THR A 32 36.77 -46.73 -16.23
C THR A 32 37.71 -47.80 -15.62
N THR A 33 37.17 -48.97 -15.26
CA THR A 33 37.40 -50.24 -15.99
C THR A 33 36.55 -51.40 -15.44
N MET A 34 36.52 -52.52 -16.17
CA MET A 34 35.46 -53.53 -16.12
C MET A 34 35.94 -54.91 -15.63
N ARG A 35 35.02 -55.66 -14.99
CA ARG A 35 34.89 -57.14 -14.91
C ARG A 35 35.61 -57.98 -13.82
N SER A 36 34.76 -58.80 -13.18
CA SER A 36 34.97 -60.18 -12.69
C SER A 36 35.71 -60.35 -11.34
N HIS A 37 35.39 -61.33 -10.46
CA HIS A 37 34.54 -62.53 -10.58
C HIS A 37 33.65 -62.80 -9.33
N ARG A 38 32.37 -63.14 -9.59
CA ARG A 38 31.44 -64.04 -8.88
C ARG A 38 31.69 -64.48 -7.41
N LEU A 39 30.71 -64.16 -6.56
CA LEU A 39 30.27 -65.02 -5.44
C LEU A 39 28.81 -65.49 -5.66
N LEU A 40 28.65 -66.54 -6.47
CA LEU A 40 27.56 -67.51 -6.28
C LEU A 40 28.04 -68.46 -5.16
N PRO A 41 27.22 -68.95 -4.20
CA PRO A 41 25.78 -69.17 -4.31
C PRO A 41 24.98 -68.98 -2.99
N VAL A 42 24.44 -67.79 -2.71
CA VAL A 42 23.40 -67.60 -1.65
C VAL A 42 22.19 -66.82 -2.16
N LEU A 43 22.35 -65.93 -3.14
CA LEU A 43 21.23 -65.20 -3.77
C LEU A 43 20.28 -66.06 -4.64
N LEU A 44 20.58 -67.34 -4.90
CA LEU A 44 19.77 -68.16 -5.81
C LEU A 44 18.45 -68.68 -5.20
N ALA A 45 18.28 -68.60 -3.87
CA ALA A 45 17.08 -69.10 -3.19
C ALA A 45 15.91 -68.09 -3.19
N ASN A 46 16.20 -66.79 -3.14
CA ASN A 46 15.16 -65.74 -3.09
C ASN A 46 14.71 -65.23 -4.46
N LEU A 47 15.43 -65.54 -5.55
CA LEU A 47 15.02 -65.13 -6.90
C LEU A 47 13.90 -66.03 -7.50
N LEU A 48 13.81 -67.29 -7.05
CA LEU A 48 12.93 -68.30 -7.66
C LEU A 48 11.49 -68.32 -7.12
N LEU A 49 11.19 -67.59 -6.03
CA LEU A 49 9.80 -67.43 -5.56
C LEU A 49 9.11 -66.18 -6.14
N GLY A 50 9.87 -65.15 -6.54
CA GLY A 50 9.33 -63.97 -7.23
C GLY A 50 9.01 -64.19 -8.71
N LEU A 51 9.72 -65.12 -9.37
CA LEU A 51 9.59 -65.39 -10.82
C LEU A 51 8.40 -66.30 -11.21
N LEU A 52 7.58 -66.74 -10.25
CA LEU A 52 6.38 -67.55 -10.50
C LEU A 52 5.04 -66.82 -10.27
N LEU A 53 5.08 -65.53 -9.91
CA LEU A 53 3.89 -64.68 -9.75
C LEU A 53 3.89 -63.40 -10.63
N TRP A 54 4.97 -63.14 -11.38
CA TRP A 54 5.06 -61.97 -12.24
C TRP A 54 4.09 -61.90 -13.45
N PRO A 55 3.68 -63.01 -14.12
CA PRO A 55 2.86 -62.91 -15.34
C PRO A 55 1.34 -62.78 -15.10
N LEU A 56 0.90 -62.42 -13.89
CA LEU A 56 -0.52 -62.19 -13.56
C LEU A 56 -0.85 -60.76 -13.10
N LEU A 57 0.10 -59.82 -13.15
CA LEU A 57 -0.15 -58.41 -12.79
C LEU A 57 0.42 -57.36 -13.77
N HIS A 58 0.88 -57.78 -14.95
CA HIS A 58 1.27 -56.89 -16.04
C HIS A 58 0.65 -57.39 -17.35
N ALA A 59 -0.68 -57.26 -17.47
CA ALA A 59 -1.25 -57.01 -18.78
C ALA A 59 -0.77 -55.61 -19.19
N ALA A 60 0.04 -55.53 -20.24
CA ALA A 60 0.46 -54.23 -20.76
C ALA A 60 -0.78 -53.52 -21.30
N ALA A 61 -1.23 -52.47 -20.60
CA ALA A 61 -1.75 -51.33 -21.32
C ALA A 61 -0.57 -50.80 -22.14
N GLN A 62 -0.65 -50.93 -23.47
CA GLN A 62 0.13 -50.03 -24.30
C GLN A 62 -0.39 -48.63 -23.96
N VAL A 63 0.48 -47.78 -23.42
CA VAL A 63 0.28 -46.35 -23.59
C VAL A 63 0.56 -46.12 -25.07
N ASP A 64 -0.51 -45.96 -25.85
CA ASP A 64 -0.34 -45.46 -27.21
C ASP A 64 0.22 -44.04 -27.08
N ASN A 65 1.43 -43.84 -27.58
CA ASN A 65 2.20 -42.62 -27.40
C ASN A 65 1.64 -41.52 -28.31
N TRP A 66 0.50 -40.94 -27.93
CA TRP A 66 -0.05 -39.77 -28.59
C TRP A 66 0.84 -38.55 -28.35
N THR A 67 0.91 -37.71 -29.37
CA THR A 67 1.55 -36.40 -29.34
C THR A 67 0.51 -35.29 -29.21
N VAL A 68 0.82 -34.29 -28.40
CA VAL A 68 0.05 -33.05 -28.31
C VAL A 68 0.97 -31.93 -28.76
N THR A 69 0.62 -31.29 -29.88
CA THR A 69 1.41 -30.22 -30.49
C THR A 69 0.58 -28.96 -30.68
N GLY A 70 1.18 -27.81 -30.38
CA GLY A 70 0.55 -26.52 -30.57
C GLY A 70 1.59 -25.41 -30.59
N GLU A 71 1.12 -24.17 -30.58
CA GLU A 71 1.94 -22.97 -30.60
C GLU A 71 1.53 -22.04 -29.46
N VAL A 72 2.54 -21.49 -28.77
CA VAL A 72 2.36 -20.35 -27.87
C VAL A 72 2.46 -19.08 -28.71
N VAL A 73 1.50 -18.16 -28.52
CA VAL A 73 1.56 -16.80 -29.05
C VAL A 73 1.51 -15.83 -27.88
N TYR A 74 2.45 -14.88 -27.81
CA TYR A 74 2.55 -13.89 -26.75
C TYR A 74 2.15 -12.49 -27.25
N TYR A 75 1.31 -11.80 -26.50
CA TYR A 75 0.71 -10.51 -26.80
C TYR A 75 1.02 -9.52 -25.66
N GLY A 76 2.16 -8.81 -25.78
CA GLY A 76 2.59 -7.82 -24.78
C GLY A 76 4.08 -7.47 -24.86
N ASP A 77 4.48 -6.45 -24.07
CA ASP A 77 5.84 -5.91 -24.07
C ASP A 77 6.73 -6.51 -22.96
N LEU A 78 7.55 -7.53 -23.26
CA LEU A 78 8.62 -7.97 -22.34
C LEU A 78 9.96 -8.34 -23.00
N ALA A 79 10.99 -8.34 -22.14
CA ALA A 79 12.41 -8.33 -22.51
C ALA A 79 12.92 -9.63 -23.18
N PRO A 80 13.97 -9.57 -24.03
CA PRO A 80 14.45 -10.68 -24.86
C PRO A 80 15.23 -11.79 -24.12
N ALA A 81 14.79 -12.17 -22.92
CA ALA A 81 15.48 -13.12 -22.05
C ALA A 81 14.58 -14.06 -21.22
N ALA A 82 13.25 -14.03 -21.42
CA ALA A 82 12.32 -14.94 -20.75
C ALA A 82 11.86 -16.08 -21.69
N ASP A 83 11.53 -17.23 -21.10
CA ASP A 83 10.92 -18.39 -21.75
C ASP A 83 9.49 -18.59 -21.20
N VAL A 84 8.58 -19.11 -22.00
CA VAL A 84 7.24 -19.53 -21.56
C VAL A 84 7.26 -20.99 -21.14
N GLU A 85 6.80 -21.30 -19.92
CA GLU A 85 6.54 -22.69 -19.51
C GLU A 85 5.13 -23.10 -19.93
N VAL A 86 5.03 -24.10 -20.81
CA VAL A 86 3.78 -24.78 -21.17
C VAL A 86 3.68 -26.06 -20.35
N SER A 87 2.53 -26.31 -19.73
CA SER A 87 2.31 -27.43 -18.81
C SER A 87 1.03 -28.23 -19.12
N VAL A 88 1.06 -29.54 -18.85
CA VAL A 88 -0.08 -30.46 -18.92
C VAL A 88 -0.56 -30.81 -17.52
N HIS A 89 -1.85 -30.68 -17.23
CA HIS A 89 -2.44 -30.90 -15.91
C HIS A 89 -3.55 -31.96 -15.92
N ALA A 90 -3.73 -32.67 -14.81
CA ALA A 90 -4.85 -33.60 -14.62
C ALA A 90 -6.18 -32.90 -14.27
N ALA A 91 -6.08 -31.68 -13.72
CA ALA A 91 -7.17 -30.76 -13.40
C ALA A 91 -6.62 -29.32 -13.28
N PRO A 92 -7.42 -28.26 -13.46
CA PRO A 92 -6.99 -26.90 -13.19
C PRO A 92 -6.44 -26.74 -11.77
N GLY A 93 -5.30 -26.06 -11.62
CA GLY A 93 -4.62 -25.89 -10.33
C GLY A 93 -3.97 -27.15 -9.73
N SER A 94 -3.94 -28.28 -10.44
CA SER A 94 -3.13 -29.45 -10.04
C SER A 94 -1.66 -29.27 -10.43
N ALA A 95 -0.74 -29.99 -9.79
CA ALA A 95 0.66 -29.99 -10.20
C ALA A 95 0.81 -30.53 -11.65
N PRO A 96 1.74 -29.99 -12.46
CA PRO A 96 1.94 -30.43 -13.83
C PRO A 96 2.36 -31.91 -13.91
N LEU A 97 1.82 -32.60 -14.90
CA LEU A 97 2.16 -33.97 -15.29
C LEU A 97 3.43 -34.01 -16.16
N ASP A 98 3.58 -33.00 -17.01
CA ASP A 98 4.73 -32.76 -17.89
C ASP A 98 4.77 -31.26 -18.24
N SER A 99 5.96 -30.70 -18.50
CA SER A 99 6.12 -29.30 -18.89
C SER A 99 7.28 -29.09 -19.87
N THR A 100 7.21 -28.02 -20.66
CA THR A 100 8.21 -27.67 -21.68
C THR A 100 8.34 -26.17 -21.84
N TYR A 101 9.55 -25.70 -22.13
CA TYR A 101 9.84 -24.27 -22.30
C TYR A 101 9.85 -23.88 -23.78
N VAL A 102 9.19 -22.77 -24.10
CA VAL A 102 9.09 -22.17 -25.43
C VAL A 102 9.70 -20.76 -25.38
N PRO A 103 10.75 -20.46 -26.16
CA PRO A 103 11.39 -19.15 -26.13
C PRO A 103 10.49 -18.05 -26.72
N LEU A 104 10.58 -16.82 -26.17
CA LEU A 104 9.86 -15.66 -26.71
C LEU A 104 10.27 -15.32 -28.16
N PRO A 105 9.36 -14.74 -28.98
CA PRO A 105 8.01 -14.26 -28.65
C PRO A 105 6.91 -15.35 -28.68
N GLY A 106 7.30 -16.62 -28.74
CA GLY A 106 6.38 -17.74 -28.92
C GLY A 106 6.98 -18.80 -29.83
N GLY A 107 6.26 -19.91 -30.00
CA GLY A 107 6.73 -21.02 -30.82
C GLY A 107 6.09 -22.36 -30.49
N PRO A 108 6.52 -23.43 -31.19
CA PRO A 108 5.88 -24.73 -31.10
C PRO A 108 6.24 -25.48 -29.82
N PHE A 109 5.24 -25.99 -29.12
CA PHE A 109 5.39 -26.97 -28.05
C PHE A 109 5.04 -28.38 -28.54
N THR A 110 5.58 -29.40 -27.88
CA THR A 110 5.27 -30.81 -28.18
C THR A 110 5.42 -31.66 -26.94
N PHE A 111 4.31 -32.22 -26.47
CA PHE A 111 4.30 -33.26 -25.45
C PHE A 111 4.28 -34.63 -26.12
N THR A 112 5.06 -35.56 -25.59
CA THR A 112 5.12 -36.95 -26.07
C THR A 112 4.80 -37.89 -24.91
N ASN A 113 4.15 -39.03 -25.21
CA ASN A 113 3.65 -40.00 -24.21
C ASN A 113 2.40 -39.54 -23.43
N ALA A 114 1.49 -38.79 -24.05
CA ALA A 114 0.25 -38.39 -23.39
C ALA A 114 -0.70 -39.60 -23.17
N PRO A 115 -1.29 -39.77 -21.97
CA PRO A 115 -1.98 -41.01 -21.61
C PRO A 115 -3.37 -41.16 -22.27
N ASP A 116 -3.48 -42.15 -23.16
CA ASP A 116 -4.71 -42.51 -23.90
C ASP A 116 -5.97 -42.61 -23.02
N GLY A 117 -7.05 -41.98 -23.46
CA GLY A 117 -8.35 -41.95 -22.77
C GLY A 117 -8.44 -40.99 -21.58
N THR A 118 -7.41 -40.18 -21.32
CA THR A 118 -7.39 -39.22 -20.20
C THR A 118 -7.84 -37.83 -20.67
N ALA A 119 -8.64 -37.15 -19.84
CA ALA A 119 -8.90 -35.72 -19.97
C ALA A 119 -7.75 -34.94 -19.31
N VAL A 120 -7.14 -34.02 -20.04
CA VAL A 120 -6.07 -33.15 -19.55
C VAL A 120 -6.39 -31.68 -19.82
N PHE A 121 -5.74 -30.79 -19.08
CA PHE A 121 -5.82 -29.34 -19.26
C PHE A 121 -4.43 -28.84 -19.63
N LEU A 122 -4.34 -27.84 -20.50
CA LEU A 122 -3.08 -27.17 -20.81
C LEU A 122 -3.09 -25.78 -20.18
N SER A 123 -1.92 -25.36 -19.70
CA SER A 123 -1.65 -23.96 -19.41
C SER A 123 -0.32 -23.53 -20.02
N ALA A 124 -0.15 -22.23 -20.19
CA ALA A 124 1.13 -21.60 -20.44
C ALA A 124 1.29 -20.42 -19.47
N TYR A 125 2.49 -20.16 -18.97
CA TYR A 125 2.80 -18.90 -18.26
C TYR A 125 4.24 -18.46 -18.54
N LEU A 126 4.51 -17.18 -18.29
CA LEU A 126 5.84 -16.61 -18.45
C LEU A 126 6.69 -16.93 -17.21
N ASP A 127 7.67 -17.82 -17.32
CA ASP A 127 8.56 -18.15 -16.20
C ASP A 127 9.75 -17.17 -16.17
N LEU A 128 9.62 -16.09 -15.40
CA LEU A 128 10.62 -15.02 -15.34
C LEU A 128 11.87 -15.42 -14.53
N ASN A 129 11.78 -16.48 -13.72
CA ASN A 129 12.81 -16.86 -12.75
C ASN A 129 13.40 -18.27 -12.97
N ASN A 130 12.89 -19.01 -13.97
CA ASN A 130 13.24 -20.39 -14.34
C ASN A 130 13.09 -21.35 -13.14
N SER A 131 11.99 -21.21 -12.39
CA SER A 131 11.78 -21.94 -11.13
C SER A 131 11.22 -23.35 -11.30
N GLY A 132 10.49 -23.62 -12.40
CA GLY A 132 9.75 -24.87 -12.58
C GLY A 132 8.72 -25.14 -11.47
N GLY A 133 8.14 -24.07 -10.91
CA GLY A 133 7.04 -24.08 -9.94
C GLY A 133 5.78 -23.42 -10.53
N PRO A 134 4.62 -23.47 -9.84
CA PRO A 134 3.44 -22.73 -10.29
C PRO A 134 3.74 -21.22 -10.38
N PRO A 135 3.08 -20.47 -11.29
CA PRO A 135 3.41 -19.07 -11.58
C PRO A 135 3.37 -18.18 -10.33
N ASP A 136 4.33 -17.26 -10.25
CA ASP A 136 4.38 -16.25 -9.19
C ASP A 136 3.28 -15.18 -9.42
N PRO A 137 2.82 -14.48 -8.37
CA PRO A 137 1.79 -13.45 -8.51
C PRO A 137 2.24 -12.32 -9.44
N GLY A 138 1.58 -12.18 -10.59
CA GLY A 138 1.88 -11.17 -11.61
C GLY A 138 2.52 -11.72 -12.90
N GLU A 139 2.80 -13.02 -12.99
CA GLU A 139 3.17 -13.67 -14.26
C GLU A 139 1.92 -13.97 -15.10
N PRO A 140 1.85 -13.56 -16.39
CA PRO A 140 0.71 -13.89 -17.26
C PRO A 140 0.51 -15.41 -17.36
N LEU A 141 -0.72 -15.89 -17.13
CA LEU A 141 -1.10 -17.30 -17.13
C LEU A 141 -2.32 -17.51 -18.03
N ALA A 142 -2.13 -18.29 -19.09
CA ALA A 142 -3.18 -18.72 -19.99
C ALA A 142 -3.56 -20.18 -19.75
N TRP A 143 -4.84 -20.51 -19.87
CA TRP A 143 -5.33 -21.88 -19.96
C TRP A 143 -5.82 -22.15 -21.39
N TYR A 144 -5.77 -23.40 -21.83
CA TYR A 144 -6.47 -23.78 -23.05
C TYR A 144 -7.97 -23.73 -22.82
N ASP A 145 -8.63 -22.83 -23.53
CA ASP A 145 -10.06 -22.65 -23.61
C ASP A 145 -10.41 -22.57 -25.11
N ALA A 146 -11.09 -23.57 -25.64
CA ALA A 146 -11.42 -23.63 -27.07
C ALA A 146 -12.69 -22.83 -27.38
N ASN A 147 -13.52 -22.58 -26.38
CA ASN A 147 -14.84 -21.99 -26.52
C ASN A 147 -14.89 -20.51 -26.07
N HIS A 148 -13.85 -20.06 -25.36
CA HIS A 148 -13.61 -18.70 -24.86
C HIS A 148 -14.64 -18.25 -23.80
N ASP A 149 -15.14 -19.16 -22.96
CA ASP A 149 -16.03 -18.86 -21.82
C ASP A 149 -15.32 -18.48 -20.51
N GLY A 150 -13.98 -18.50 -20.51
CA GLY A 150 -13.16 -18.18 -19.34
C GLY A 150 -12.98 -19.36 -18.38
N THR A 151 -13.38 -20.57 -18.76
CA THR A 151 -13.10 -21.80 -18.01
C THR A 151 -12.14 -22.73 -18.78
N PRO A 152 -11.15 -23.36 -18.12
CA PRO A 152 -10.22 -24.25 -18.81
C PRO A 152 -10.92 -25.46 -19.44
N ASP A 153 -10.76 -25.65 -20.75
CA ASP A 153 -11.35 -26.74 -21.50
C ASP A 153 -10.56 -28.05 -21.33
N ALA A 154 -11.29 -29.16 -21.18
CA ALA A 154 -10.71 -30.48 -21.01
C ALA A 154 -10.41 -31.17 -22.35
N ILE A 155 -9.14 -31.28 -22.73
CA ILE A 155 -8.71 -32.01 -23.92
C ILE A 155 -8.76 -33.51 -23.64
N THR A 156 -9.63 -34.24 -24.34
CA THR A 156 -9.69 -35.71 -24.25
C THR A 156 -8.77 -36.33 -25.28
N ILE A 157 -7.70 -36.98 -24.84
CA ILE A 157 -6.67 -37.54 -25.73
C ILE A 157 -7.07 -38.96 -26.16
N THR A 158 -7.52 -39.10 -27.41
CA THR A 158 -7.80 -40.40 -28.07
C THR A 158 -7.10 -40.54 -29.43
N ALA A 159 -6.25 -39.57 -29.78
CA ALA A 159 -5.49 -39.46 -31.02
C ALA A 159 -4.36 -38.43 -30.83
N ASP A 160 -3.46 -38.30 -31.81
CA ASP A 160 -2.56 -37.14 -31.91
C ASP A 160 -3.38 -35.85 -32.02
N VAL A 161 -3.07 -34.86 -31.20
CA VAL A 161 -3.74 -33.55 -31.16
C VAL A 161 -2.78 -32.50 -31.70
N ALA A 162 -3.20 -31.74 -32.70
CA ALA A 162 -2.37 -30.76 -33.39
C ALA A 162 -3.14 -29.46 -33.69
N GLY A 163 -2.42 -28.34 -33.74
CA GLY A 163 -2.99 -27.03 -34.03
C GLY A 163 -3.67 -26.36 -32.84
N LEU A 164 -3.28 -26.72 -31.61
CA LEU A 164 -3.67 -25.99 -30.41
C LEU A 164 -2.91 -24.65 -30.35
N GLN A 165 -3.58 -23.60 -29.91
CA GLN A 165 -2.98 -22.29 -29.70
C GLN A 165 -3.18 -21.87 -28.23
N LEU A 166 -2.14 -21.33 -27.62
CA LEU A 166 -2.18 -20.74 -26.27
C LEU A 166 -1.77 -19.28 -26.39
N ALA A 167 -2.74 -18.38 -26.19
CA ALA A 167 -2.55 -16.94 -26.19
C ALA A 167 -2.13 -16.49 -24.78
N LEU A 168 -0.93 -15.93 -24.65
CA LEU A 168 -0.42 -15.35 -23.41
C LEU A 168 -0.30 -13.84 -23.53
N GLY A 169 -0.46 -13.13 -22.41
CA GLY A 169 -0.38 -11.68 -22.38
C GLY A 169 -1.74 -11.03 -22.62
N ASP A 170 -2.00 -10.00 -21.82
CA ASP A 170 -3.35 -9.51 -21.59
C ASP A 170 -3.69 -8.29 -22.46
N ILE A 171 -2.86 -7.93 -23.46
CA ILE A 171 -3.02 -6.68 -24.23
C ILE A 171 -2.74 -6.91 -25.72
N LEU A 172 -3.70 -6.54 -26.58
CA LEU A 172 -3.55 -6.40 -28.02
C LEU A 172 -3.53 -4.93 -28.44
N TYR A 173 -2.54 -4.54 -29.24
CA TYR A 173 -2.42 -3.17 -29.74
C TYR A 173 -3.07 -2.98 -31.12
N VAL A 174 -3.78 -1.87 -31.30
CA VAL A 174 -4.44 -1.47 -32.55
C VAL A 174 -4.03 -0.04 -32.91
N ASP A 175 -3.40 0.14 -34.07
CA ASP A 175 -3.03 1.45 -34.63
C ASP A 175 -3.18 1.42 -36.16
N ALA A 176 -4.09 2.22 -36.70
CA ALA A 176 -4.31 2.37 -38.14
C ALA A 176 -3.08 2.88 -38.93
N GLN A 177 -2.06 3.41 -38.23
CA GLN A 177 -0.79 3.88 -38.81
C GLN A 177 0.36 2.87 -38.67
N ALA A 178 0.14 1.72 -38.01
CA ALA A 178 1.17 0.71 -37.82
C ALA A 178 1.70 0.15 -39.16
N ALA A 179 3.00 -0.15 -39.17
CA ALA A 179 3.73 -0.59 -40.37
C ALA A 179 4.58 -1.86 -40.15
N GLY A 180 4.48 -2.47 -38.97
CA GLY A 180 5.16 -3.72 -38.60
C GLY A 180 4.43 -4.97 -39.09
N ALA A 181 4.45 -6.02 -38.27
CA ALA A 181 3.92 -7.34 -38.59
C ALA A 181 2.37 -7.42 -38.65
N ALA A 182 1.67 -6.48 -38.01
CA ALA A 182 0.21 -6.48 -37.83
C ALA A 182 -0.31 -7.75 -37.12
N ASP A 183 0.33 -8.07 -35.99
CA ASP A 183 0.01 -9.17 -35.09
C ASP A 183 -0.48 -8.72 -33.71
N GLY A 184 -0.49 -7.41 -33.43
CA GLY A 184 -1.01 -6.85 -32.18
C GLY A 184 -0.07 -6.97 -30.98
N SER A 185 1.16 -7.48 -31.16
CA SER A 185 2.10 -7.77 -30.05
C SER A 185 2.75 -6.53 -29.42
N SER A 186 2.84 -5.42 -30.17
CA SER A 186 3.36 -4.12 -29.71
C SER A 186 2.72 -2.99 -30.51
N TRP A 187 2.89 -1.72 -30.10
CA TRP A 187 2.46 -0.58 -30.92
C TRP A 187 3.09 -0.54 -32.32
N ALA A 188 4.31 -1.05 -32.50
CA ALA A 188 4.99 -1.05 -33.81
C ALA A 188 4.41 -2.12 -34.75
N ASP A 189 3.99 -3.26 -34.19
CA ASP A 189 3.44 -4.42 -34.87
C ASP A 189 1.91 -4.53 -34.70
N ALA A 190 1.27 -3.45 -34.27
CA ALA A 190 -0.16 -3.37 -33.96
C ALA A 190 -1.06 -3.73 -35.15
N TYR A 191 -2.24 -4.25 -34.85
CA TYR A 191 -3.28 -4.45 -35.87
C TYR A 191 -3.69 -3.10 -36.47
N THR A 192 -3.77 -3.02 -37.80
CA THR A 192 -4.19 -1.78 -38.49
C THR A 192 -5.71 -1.61 -38.55
N ASP A 193 -6.46 -2.63 -38.14
CA ASP A 193 -7.91 -2.58 -37.95
C ASP A 193 -8.32 -3.29 -36.65
N LEU A 194 -9.32 -2.72 -35.95
CA LEU A 194 -9.84 -3.27 -34.70
C LEU A 194 -10.55 -4.62 -34.90
N GLN A 195 -11.07 -4.88 -36.11
CA GLN A 195 -11.84 -6.09 -36.38
C GLN A 195 -10.97 -7.35 -36.36
N ALA A 196 -9.71 -7.25 -36.80
CA ALA A 196 -8.69 -8.28 -36.70
C ALA A 196 -8.32 -8.58 -35.25
N ALA A 197 -8.13 -7.56 -34.41
CA ALA A 197 -7.84 -7.72 -32.99
C ALA A 197 -9.00 -8.38 -32.23
N LEU A 198 -10.24 -7.92 -32.44
CA LEU A 198 -11.45 -8.52 -31.85
C LEU A 198 -11.63 -10.01 -32.22
N ALA A 199 -11.16 -10.42 -33.40
CA ALA A 199 -11.27 -11.80 -33.87
C ALA A 199 -10.29 -12.78 -33.22
N VAL A 200 -9.28 -12.29 -32.48
CA VAL A 200 -8.23 -13.11 -31.82
C VAL A 200 -8.04 -12.82 -30.33
N ALA A 201 -8.74 -11.82 -29.77
CA ALA A 201 -8.62 -11.42 -28.38
C ALA A 201 -9.00 -12.57 -27.42
N PRO A 202 -8.11 -12.95 -26.48
CA PRO A 202 -8.42 -13.98 -25.50
C PRO A 202 -9.42 -13.48 -24.45
N ALA A 203 -10.18 -14.39 -23.85
CA ALA A 203 -11.01 -14.06 -22.70
C ALA A 203 -10.12 -13.65 -21.50
N GLY A 204 -10.44 -12.51 -20.88
CA GLY A 204 -9.59 -11.82 -19.90
C GLY A 204 -8.66 -10.76 -20.51
N GLY A 205 -8.54 -10.70 -21.83
CA GLY A 205 -7.64 -9.78 -22.54
C GLY A 205 -8.21 -8.40 -22.82
N GLU A 206 -7.31 -7.44 -22.99
CA GLU A 206 -7.56 -6.06 -23.36
C GLU A 206 -7.18 -5.78 -24.81
N ILE A 207 -7.85 -4.80 -25.43
CA ILE A 207 -7.48 -4.25 -26.73
C ILE A 207 -7.26 -2.75 -26.57
N TRP A 208 -6.05 -2.26 -26.80
CA TRP A 208 -5.68 -0.85 -26.69
C TRP A 208 -5.62 -0.21 -28.07
N ILE A 209 -6.41 0.84 -28.28
CA ILE A 209 -6.60 1.47 -29.59
C ILE A 209 -5.99 2.88 -29.60
N ALA A 210 -5.04 3.10 -30.51
CA ALA A 210 -4.44 4.41 -30.77
C ALA A 210 -5.45 5.38 -31.41
N ALA A 211 -5.23 6.68 -31.21
CA ALA A 211 -6.05 7.76 -31.77
C ALA A 211 -6.15 7.65 -33.30
N GLY A 212 -7.37 7.70 -33.82
CA GLY A 212 -7.64 7.44 -35.24
C GLY A 212 -9.09 7.04 -35.48
N THR A 213 -9.43 6.79 -36.75
CA THR A 213 -10.76 6.34 -37.17
C THR A 213 -10.69 4.91 -37.68
N TYR A 214 -11.49 4.03 -37.09
CA TYR A 214 -11.55 2.60 -37.37
C TYR A 214 -12.93 2.24 -37.91
N TYR A 215 -12.96 1.32 -38.88
CA TYR A 215 -14.16 0.95 -39.62
C TYR A 215 -14.43 -0.55 -39.47
N PRO A 216 -15.70 -1.01 -39.35
CA PRO A 216 -16.02 -2.43 -39.23
C PRO A 216 -15.58 -3.28 -40.44
N THR A 217 -15.33 -2.65 -41.58
CA THR A 217 -14.78 -3.30 -42.77
C THR A 217 -14.07 -2.27 -43.66
N ALA A 218 -13.05 -2.70 -44.40
CA ALA A 218 -12.46 -1.94 -45.50
C ALA A 218 -13.29 -2.01 -46.80
N GLY A 219 -14.38 -2.79 -46.81
CA GLY A 219 -15.31 -2.93 -47.93
C GLY A 219 -16.54 -2.02 -47.82
N GLY A 220 -17.59 -2.35 -48.59
CA GLY A 220 -18.92 -1.74 -48.50
C GLY A 220 -19.97 -2.69 -47.91
N ASP A 221 -19.55 -3.64 -47.05
CA ASP A 221 -20.50 -4.54 -46.38
C ASP A 221 -21.15 -3.84 -45.20
N ARG A 222 -22.36 -3.32 -45.42
CA ARG A 222 -23.14 -2.58 -44.43
C ARG A 222 -23.55 -3.42 -43.21
N ALA A 223 -23.45 -4.75 -43.28
CA ALA A 223 -23.74 -5.64 -42.16
C ALA A 223 -22.52 -5.90 -41.27
N ALA A 224 -21.32 -5.44 -41.66
CA ALA A 224 -20.15 -5.48 -40.79
C ALA A 224 -20.36 -4.59 -39.55
N THR A 225 -19.84 -5.05 -38.41
CA THR A 225 -20.04 -4.42 -37.10
C THR A 225 -18.93 -4.84 -36.16
N PHE A 226 -18.46 -3.95 -35.29
CA PHE A 226 -17.57 -4.31 -34.20
C PHE A 226 -18.35 -5.10 -33.15
N GLN A 227 -18.34 -6.42 -33.27
CA GLN A 227 -18.92 -7.33 -32.28
C GLN A 227 -18.06 -7.32 -31.01
N LEU A 228 -18.68 -7.04 -29.86
CA LEU A 228 -18.04 -7.19 -28.55
C LEU A 228 -18.04 -8.65 -28.12
N HIS A 229 -17.11 -9.04 -27.24
CA HIS A 229 -16.97 -10.39 -26.72
C HIS A 229 -16.93 -10.38 -25.19
N SER A 230 -17.58 -11.34 -24.54
CA SER A 230 -17.42 -11.56 -23.09
C SER A 230 -15.95 -11.82 -22.77
N GLY A 231 -15.49 -11.32 -21.63
CA GLY A 231 -14.10 -11.38 -21.20
C GLY A 231 -13.15 -10.39 -21.89
N VAL A 232 -13.57 -9.67 -22.93
CA VAL A 232 -12.70 -8.76 -23.69
C VAL A 232 -13.00 -7.31 -23.35
N ALA A 233 -11.97 -6.56 -22.96
CA ALA A 233 -12.05 -5.13 -22.67
C ALA A 233 -11.41 -4.30 -23.79
N VAL A 234 -12.15 -3.34 -24.34
CA VAL A 234 -11.72 -2.51 -25.47
C VAL A 234 -11.55 -1.06 -25.00
N TYR A 235 -10.30 -0.58 -25.00
CA TYR A 235 -9.91 0.74 -24.51
C TYR A 235 -9.43 1.64 -25.66
N GLY A 236 -10.17 2.72 -25.90
CA GLY A 236 -9.70 3.86 -26.70
C GLY A 236 -8.94 4.89 -25.86
N GLY A 237 -8.26 5.80 -26.56
CA GLY A 237 -7.60 6.96 -25.94
C GLY A 237 -6.07 6.93 -25.91
N PHE A 238 -5.39 6.08 -26.68
CA PHE A 238 -3.93 5.99 -26.68
C PHE A 238 -3.30 6.86 -27.78
N ALA A 239 -2.12 7.40 -27.55
CA ALA A 239 -1.29 8.06 -28.57
C ALA A 239 -0.45 7.05 -29.38
N GLY A 240 -0.47 5.77 -28.99
CA GLY A 240 0.23 4.68 -29.68
C GLY A 240 1.67 4.48 -29.23
N GLN A 241 2.01 4.86 -27.99
CA GLN A 241 3.36 4.73 -27.41
C GLN A 241 3.34 4.37 -25.91
N GLU A 242 2.16 4.22 -25.31
CA GLU A 242 1.95 3.99 -23.89
C GLU A 242 2.25 2.55 -23.46
N THR A 243 2.77 2.40 -22.25
CA THR A 243 3.05 1.09 -21.61
C THR A 243 2.14 0.79 -20.40
N LEU A 244 1.16 1.65 -20.13
CA LEU A 244 0.21 1.53 -19.00
C LEU A 244 -1.18 2.00 -19.44
N ARG A 245 -2.24 1.31 -19.01
CA ARG A 245 -3.64 1.63 -19.36
C ARG A 245 -4.01 3.04 -18.90
N GLN A 246 -3.57 3.44 -17.71
CA GLN A 246 -3.87 4.74 -17.08
C GLN A 246 -3.11 5.92 -17.69
N ALA A 247 -2.16 5.68 -18.61
CA ALA A 247 -1.52 6.73 -19.39
C ALA A 247 -2.41 7.25 -20.53
N ARG A 248 -3.49 6.52 -20.90
CA ARG A 248 -4.43 6.89 -21.95
C ARG A 248 -5.18 8.19 -21.61
N ARG A 249 -5.60 8.89 -22.66
CA ARG A 249 -6.29 10.19 -22.60
C ARG A 249 -7.43 10.26 -23.61
N TRP A 250 -8.52 9.52 -23.37
CA TRP A 250 -9.63 9.33 -24.32
C TRP A 250 -10.25 10.62 -24.87
N ALA A 251 -10.33 11.67 -24.06
CA ALA A 251 -10.89 12.95 -24.49
C ALA A 251 -9.96 13.74 -25.45
N GLN A 252 -8.65 13.50 -25.39
CA GLN A 252 -7.63 14.19 -26.20
C GLN A 252 -7.18 13.33 -27.39
N GLN A 253 -6.90 12.05 -27.15
CA GLN A 253 -6.43 11.05 -28.12
C GLN A 253 -7.63 10.31 -28.73
N ARG A 254 -8.48 11.04 -29.45
CA ARG A 254 -9.80 10.53 -29.88
C ARG A 254 -9.69 9.28 -30.76
N THR A 255 -10.24 8.18 -30.25
CA THR A 255 -10.47 6.93 -30.97
C THR A 255 -11.92 6.90 -31.48
N VAL A 256 -12.11 6.87 -32.80
CA VAL A 256 -13.44 6.90 -33.44
C VAL A 256 -13.74 5.57 -34.09
N LEU A 257 -14.81 4.90 -33.66
CA LEU A 257 -15.42 3.77 -34.35
C LEU A 257 -16.49 4.35 -35.30
N SER A 258 -16.23 4.27 -36.61
CA SER A 258 -17.04 4.94 -37.63
C SER A 258 -17.80 3.95 -38.51
N GLY A 259 -19.08 4.24 -38.72
CA GLY A 259 -19.91 3.57 -39.70
C GLY A 259 -19.67 4.01 -41.15
N ASP A 260 -18.91 5.09 -41.41
CA ASP A 260 -18.68 5.72 -42.73
C ASP A 260 -17.78 4.87 -43.66
N ILE A 261 -18.27 3.67 -43.99
CA ILE A 261 -17.66 2.74 -44.95
C ILE A 261 -18.11 3.06 -46.39
N GLY A 262 -17.33 2.60 -47.38
CA GLY A 262 -17.64 2.84 -48.77
C GLY A 262 -17.20 4.24 -49.23
N ALA A 263 -18.15 5.10 -49.61
CA ALA A 263 -17.88 6.47 -50.05
C ALA A 263 -17.98 7.46 -48.89
N ALA A 264 -16.84 8.03 -48.47
CA ALA A 264 -16.75 8.95 -47.33
C ALA A 264 -17.82 10.08 -47.37
N GLY A 265 -18.56 10.21 -46.27
CA GLY A 265 -19.66 11.16 -46.08
C GLY A 265 -20.98 10.76 -46.76
N VAL A 266 -21.14 9.52 -47.21
CA VAL A 266 -22.36 9.05 -47.90
C VAL A 266 -23.12 8.04 -47.03
N ALA A 267 -23.93 8.59 -46.11
CA ALA A 267 -24.69 7.83 -45.10
C ALA A 267 -25.43 6.57 -45.62
N THR A 268 -25.86 6.54 -46.88
CA THR A 268 -26.60 5.41 -47.46
C THR A 268 -25.78 4.14 -47.71
N ASP A 269 -24.44 4.21 -47.75
CA ASP A 269 -23.55 3.04 -47.77
C ASP A 269 -22.83 2.77 -46.45
N ASN A 270 -23.04 3.59 -45.42
CA ASN A 270 -22.53 3.37 -44.07
C ASN A 270 -23.02 2.06 -43.45
N SER A 271 -22.26 1.51 -42.50
CA SER A 271 -22.62 0.36 -41.68
C SER A 271 -23.98 0.57 -41.01
N TYR A 272 -24.84 -0.45 -40.98
CA TYR A 272 -26.13 -0.36 -40.29
C TYR A 272 -25.94 -0.17 -38.78
N ASN A 273 -25.03 -0.94 -38.19
CA ASN A 273 -24.79 -1.02 -36.75
C ASN A 273 -23.27 -0.94 -36.53
N VAL A 274 -22.73 0.18 -36.03
CA VAL A 274 -21.27 0.35 -35.89
C VAL A 274 -20.69 -0.67 -34.91
N VAL A 275 -21.35 -0.86 -33.77
CA VAL A 275 -21.00 -1.82 -32.71
C VAL A 275 -22.16 -2.78 -32.47
N THR A 276 -21.85 -4.04 -32.13
CA THR A 276 -22.86 -5.02 -31.68
C THR A 276 -22.46 -5.60 -30.33
N GLY A 277 -23.26 -5.30 -29.31
CA GLY A 277 -23.10 -5.80 -27.94
C GLY A 277 -24.06 -6.93 -27.59
N SER A 278 -24.50 -7.70 -28.60
CA SER A 278 -25.54 -8.72 -28.43
C SER A 278 -24.96 -10.03 -27.90
N GLY A 279 -25.64 -10.66 -26.94
CA GLY A 279 -25.28 -11.97 -26.38
C GLY A 279 -24.07 -12.02 -25.43
N VAL A 280 -23.49 -10.88 -25.05
CA VAL A 280 -22.35 -10.77 -24.11
C VAL A 280 -22.80 -10.45 -22.68
N ASP A 281 -21.92 -10.60 -21.70
CA ASP A 281 -22.14 -10.14 -20.32
C ASP A 281 -21.31 -8.88 -19.97
N ARG A 282 -21.26 -8.49 -18.68
CA ARG A 282 -20.61 -7.24 -18.22
C ARG A 282 -19.10 -7.22 -18.36
N THR A 283 -18.47 -8.38 -18.55
CA THR A 283 -17.03 -8.49 -18.84
C THR A 283 -16.65 -8.06 -20.24
N ALA A 284 -17.62 -7.91 -21.16
CA ALA A 284 -17.44 -7.17 -22.40
C ALA A 284 -17.42 -5.67 -22.10
N VAL A 285 -16.23 -5.07 -22.06
CA VAL A 285 -16.04 -3.64 -21.76
C VAL A 285 -15.75 -2.87 -23.05
N LEU A 286 -16.41 -1.72 -23.24
CA LEU A 286 -16.04 -0.74 -24.26
C LEU A 286 -15.88 0.62 -23.58
N ASP A 287 -14.66 1.16 -23.63
CA ASP A 287 -14.27 2.34 -22.87
C ASP A 287 -13.48 3.35 -23.71
N GLY A 288 -13.86 4.63 -23.65
CA GLY A 288 -13.01 5.74 -24.13
C GLY A 288 -13.00 5.92 -25.65
N VAL A 289 -14.11 5.60 -26.33
CA VAL A 289 -14.28 5.74 -27.78
C VAL A 289 -15.42 6.68 -28.17
N THR A 290 -15.34 7.26 -29.36
CA THR A 290 -16.47 7.89 -30.05
C THR A 290 -17.10 6.90 -31.03
N ILE A 291 -18.43 6.77 -31.07
CA ILE A 291 -19.17 5.96 -32.04
C ILE A 291 -20.01 6.89 -32.92
N SER A 292 -19.80 6.84 -34.24
CA SER A 292 -20.50 7.72 -35.17
C SER A 292 -20.80 7.11 -36.54
N GLY A 293 -21.73 7.73 -37.27
CA GLY A 293 -21.99 7.41 -38.67
C GLY A 293 -22.72 6.09 -38.91
N GLY A 294 -23.32 5.46 -37.89
CA GLY A 294 -24.20 4.31 -38.09
C GLY A 294 -25.49 4.70 -38.81
N TYR A 295 -25.94 3.91 -39.80
CA TYR A 295 -27.11 4.22 -40.62
C TYR A 295 -28.05 3.03 -40.78
N ALA A 296 -28.74 2.65 -39.70
CA ALA A 296 -29.67 1.54 -39.61
C ALA A 296 -31.00 1.81 -40.36
N ASN A 297 -30.94 1.77 -41.70
CA ASN A 297 -32.07 1.92 -42.62
C ASN A 297 -32.48 0.62 -43.35
N GLY A 298 -32.05 -0.54 -42.83
CA GLY A 298 -32.32 -1.86 -43.39
C GLY A 298 -33.63 -2.46 -42.88
N SER A 299 -33.55 -3.68 -42.34
CA SER A 299 -34.69 -4.37 -41.74
C SER A 299 -34.26 -5.36 -40.65
N GLY A 300 -35.06 -5.54 -39.61
CA GLY A 300 -34.83 -6.50 -38.54
C GLY A 300 -33.91 -5.93 -37.46
N VAL A 301 -32.67 -6.44 -37.38
CA VAL A 301 -31.63 -5.86 -36.51
C VAL A 301 -31.05 -4.57 -37.11
N HIS A 302 -31.06 -4.47 -38.44
CA HIS A 302 -30.49 -3.35 -39.20
C HIS A 302 -31.42 -2.14 -39.37
N ASP A 303 -32.52 -2.06 -38.61
CA ASP A 303 -33.41 -0.88 -38.55
C ASP A 303 -33.42 -0.18 -37.18
N LYS A 304 -32.51 -0.58 -36.28
CA LYS A 304 -32.38 -0.12 -34.89
C LYS A 304 -30.92 -0.08 -34.45
N GLY A 305 -30.58 0.75 -33.46
CA GLY A 305 -29.25 0.75 -32.83
C GLY A 305 -28.14 1.11 -33.81
N GLY A 306 -28.24 2.30 -34.42
CA GLY A 306 -27.31 2.76 -35.45
C GLY A 306 -25.86 2.75 -34.95
N GLY A 307 -25.63 3.35 -33.78
CA GLY A 307 -24.34 3.27 -33.09
C GLY A 307 -24.07 1.88 -32.52
N LEU A 308 -24.97 1.37 -31.66
CA LEU A 308 -24.83 0.07 -31.00
C LEU A 308 -26.15 -0.71 -30.96
N HIS A 309 -26.11 -1.95 -31.47
CA HIS A 309 -27.22 -2.91 -31.38
C HIS A 309 -26.96 -3.95 -30.28
N ASN A 310 -27.88 -4.03 -29.31
CA ASN A 310 -27.83 -4.98 -28.21
C ASN A 310 -29.12 -5.82 -28.11
N SER A 311 -28.97 -7.13 -28.24
CA SER A 311 -30.02 -8.13 -28.05
C SER A 311 -29.53 -9.20 -27.08
N ASP A 312 -30.24 -9.37 -25.97
CA ASP A 312 -29.90 -10.30 -24.88
C ASP A 312 -28.45 -10.17 -24.33
N GLY A 313 -27.80 -9.01 -24.49
CA GLY A 313 -26.45 -8.73 -23.98
C GLY A 313 -26.37 -7.64 -22.90
N SER A 314 -25.42 -7.75 -21.99
CA SER A 314 -25.22 -6.81 -20.87
C SER A 314 -23.80 -6.23 -20.80
N PRO A 315 -23.22 -5.68 -21.88
CA PRO A 315 -21.88 -5.09 -21.85
C PRO A 315 -21.76 -3.89 -20.90
N THR A 316 -20.53 -3.56 -20.53
CA THR A 316 -20.18 -2.33 -19.81
C THR A 316 -19.69 -1.29 -20.82
N ILE A 317 -20.38 -0.16 -20.91
CA ILE A 317 -20.10 0.95 -21.83
C ILE A 317 -19.71 2.16 -20.97
N ALA A 318 -18.44 2.55 -21.00
CA ALA A 318 -17.86 3.57 -20.13
C ALA A 318 -17.17 4.70 -20.93
N ASN A 319 -17.31 5.96 -20.53
CA ASN A 319 -16.60 7.07 -21.19
C ASN A 319 -16.80 7.13 -22.73
N VAL A 320 -17.95 6.66 -23.24
CA VAL A 320 -18.25 6.58 -24.68
C VAL A 320 -19.08 7.77 -25.14
N THR A 321 -18.74 8.31 -26.31
CA THR A 321 -19.48 9.42 -26.94
C THR A 321 -20.18 8.92 -28.21
N PHE A 322 -21.52 8.98 -28.25
CA PHE A 322 -22.33 8.61 -29.42
C PHE A 322 -22.79 9.88 -30.16
N ILE A 323 -22.33 10.06 -31.40
CA ILE A 323 -22.69 11.22 -32.23
C ILE A 323 -23.11 10.84 -33.65
N ASP A 324 -24.09 11.57 -34.21
CA ASP A 324 -24.58 11.41 -35.58
C ASP A 324 -24.80 9.94 -35.99
N ASN A 325 -25.53 9.19 -35.16
CA ASN A 325 -25.99 7.84 -35.50
C ASN A 325 -27.49 7.85 -35.79
N TYR A 326 -27.89 7.13 -36.84
CA TYR A 326 -29.24 7.07 -37.37
C TYR A 326 -29.82 5.65 -37.34
N ALA A 327 -31.10 5.54 -36.97
CA ALA A 327 -31.89 4.33 -37.17
C ALA A 327 -33.33 4.65 -37.58
N VAL A 328 -33.93 3.87 -38.48
CA VAL A 328 -35.31 4.13 -38.91
C VAL A 328 -36.30 3.93 -37.75
N ASN A 329 -36.24 2.80 -37.04
CA ASN A 329 -37.25 2.47 -36.04
C ASN A 329 -36.88 2.94 -34.63
N HIS A 330 -35.77 2.44 -34.07
CA HIS A 330 -35.50 2.53 -32.63
C HIS A 330 -34.02 2.71 -32.28
N GLY A 331 -33.70 3.68 -31.42
CA GLY A 331 -32.36 3.86 -30.88
C GLY A 331 -31.37 4.30 -31.96
N GLY A 332 -31.30 5.60 -32.27
CA GLY A 332 -30.29 6.14 -33.19
C GLY A 332 -28.89 5.81 -32.69
N ALA A 333 -28.62 6.07 -31.41
CA ALA A 333 -27.41 5.60 -30.73
C ALA A 333 -27.52 4.13 -30.31
N ILE A 334 -28.40 3.77 -29.38
CA ILE A 334 -28.44 2.42 -28.78
C ILE A 334 -29.85 1.82 -28.82
N ALA A 335 -29.96 0.55 -29.26
CA ALA A 335 -31.16 -0.25 -29.10
C ALA A 335 -30.90 -1.51 -28.25
N ASN A 336 -31.51 -1.59 -27.07
CA ASN A 336 -31.48 -2.74 -26.16
C ASN A 336 -32.77 -3.57 -26.29
N GLN A 337 -32.67 -4.88 -26.49
CA GLN A 337 -33.79 -5.76 -26.78
C GLN A 337 -33.76 -7.04 -25.94
N TYR A 338 -34.92 -7.42 -25.42
CA TYR A 338 -35.17 -8.62 -24.60
C TYR A 338 -34.63 -8.55 -23.16
N ALA A 339 -35.12 -9.47 -22.31
CA ALA A 339 -35.01 -9.39 -20.86
C ALA A 339 -33.57 -9.51 -20.31
N ASN A 340 -32.64 -10.10 -21.07
CA ASN A 340 -31.24 -10.20 -20.67
C ASN A 340 -30.41 -8.97 -21.09
N SER A 341 -30.99 -8.01 -21.83
CA SER A 341 -30.28 -6.76 -22.16
C SER A 341 -30.28 -5.77 -21.00
N GLN A 342 -29.22 -5.82 -20.19
CA GLN A 342 -29.04 -5.00 -18.97
C GLN A 342 -27.65 -4.34 -18.91
N PRO A 343 -27.20 -3.64 -19.97
CA PRO A 343 -25.88 -3.02 -19.97
C PRO A 343 -25.75 -1.96 -18.89
N LEU A 344 -24.52 -1.77 -18.43
CA LEU A 344 -24.13 -0.60 -17.63
C LEU A 344 -23.63 0.47 -18.59
N ILE A 345 -24.25 1.65 -18.57
CA ILE A 345 -23.87 2.81 -19.38
C ILE A 345 -23.47 3.91 -18.41
N VAL A 346 -22.17 4.25 -18.39
CA VAL A 346 -21.60 5.17 -17.40
C VAL A 346 -20.66 6.21 -18.04
N ASN A 347 -20.70 7.45 -17.56
CA ASN A 347 -19.85 8.54 -18.07
C ASN A 347 -20.01 8.80 -19.58
N CYS A 348 -21.18 8.55 -20.17
CA CYS A 348 -21.39 8.60 -21.63
C CYS A 348 -22.10 9.87 -22.09
N ALA A 349 -21.78 10.33 -23.31
CA ALA A 349 -22.47 11.44 -23.98
C ALA A 349 -23.22 10.95 -25.23
N PHE A 350 -24.41 11.50 -25.47
CA PHE A 350 -25.25 11.21 -26.63
C PHE A 350 -25.69 12.53 -27.27
N SER A 351 -25.15 12.86 -28.45
CA SER A 351 -25.48 14.11 -29.16
C SER A 351 -25.92 13.86 -30.60
N GLY A 352 -26.94 14.59 -31.07
CA GLY A 352 -27.39 14.58 -32.46
C GLY A 352 -27.94 13.25 -33.02
N ASN A 353 -28.07 12.18 -32.23
CA ASN A 353 -28.51 10.87 -32.74
C ASN A 353 -30.01 10.89 -33.11
N HIS A 354 -30.36 10.26 -34.24
CA HIS A 354 -31.65 10.45 -34.90
C HIS A 354 -32.44 9.15 -35.17
N THR A 355 -33.76 9.23 -35.05
CA THR A 355 -34.70 8.22 -35.56
C THR A 355 -35.92 8.82 -36.25
N ASP A 356 -36.45 8.12 -37.26
CA ASP A 356 -37.72 8.48 -37.90
C ASP A 356 -38.93 8.21 -36.97
N TRP A 357 -38.82 7.23 -36.06
CA TRP A 357 -39.95 6.72 -35.26
C TRP A 357 -39.86 6.98 -33.75
N ASN A 358 -39.00 6.31 -32.97
CA ASN A 358 -38.95 6.48 -31.50
C ASN A 358 -37.53 6.24 -30.96
N GLY A 359 -37.07 7.01 -29.95
CA GLY A 359 -35.78 6.76 -29.31
C GLY A 359 -34.58 7.30 -30.11
N GLY A 360 -34.37 8.61 -30.14
CA GLY A 360 -33.22 9.21 -30.83
C GLY A 360 -31.88 8.75 -30.25
N GLY A 361 -31.71 8.88 -28.93
CA GLY A 361 -30.59 8.32 -28.19
C GLY A 361 -30.76 6.82 -27.93
N ILE A 362 -31.43 6.47 -26.83
CA ILE A 362 -31.51 5.10 -26.31
C ILE A 362 -32.93 4.55 -26.41
N ALA A 363 -33.09 3.34 -26.96
CA ALA A 363 -34.35 2.61 -26.97
C ALA A 363 -34.25 1.27 -26.23
N ASN A 364 -35.21 1.00 -25.33
CA ASN A 364 -35.27 -0.23 -24.54
C ASN A 364 -36.58 -0.98 -24.80
N LEU A 365 -36.49 -2.22 -25.31
CA LEU A 365 -37.63 -2.99 -25.80
C LEU A 365 -37.71 -4.38 -25.15
N TRP A 366 -38.92 -4.95 -25.10
CA TRP A 366 -39.18 -6.34 -24.68
C TRP A 366 -38.57 -6.74 -23.33
N SER A 367 -38.77 -5.90 -22.30
CA SER A 367 -38.22 -6.07 -20.94
C SER A 367 -36.71 -5.90 -20.78
N ALA A 368 -35.99 -5.35 -21.76
CA ALA A 368 -34.64 -4.82 -21.57
C ALA A 368 -34.60 -3.78 -20.43
N HIS A 369 -33.47 -3.67 -19.73
CA HIS A 369 -33.37 -3.01 -18.43
C HIS A 369 -31.96 -2.44 -18.13
N PRO A 370 -31.42 -1.50 -18.95
CA PRO A 370 -30.12 -0.89 -18.69
C PRO A 370 -30.09 -0.07 -17.39
N THR A 371 -28.87 0.09 -16.87
CA THR A 371 -28.52 1.06 -15.82
C THR A 371 -27.70 2.18 -16.45
N ILE A 372 -28.16 3.42 -16.28
CA ILE A 372 -27.65 4.62 -16.94
C ILE A 372 -27.25 5.61 -15.83
N VAL A 373 -25.96 5.94 -15.72
CA VAL A 373 -25.41 6.77 -14.63
C VAL A 373 -24.38 7.75 -15.16
N ASN A 374 -24.38 9.01 -14.72
CA ASN A 374 -23.43 10.02 -15.18
C ASN A 374 -23.48 10.17 -16.71
N VAL A 375 -24.66 10.44 -17.28
CA VAL A 375 -24.88 10.47 -18.74
C VAL A 375 -25.54 11.77 -19.18
N THR A 376 -25.04 12.35 -20.28
CA THR A 376 -25.66 13.50 -20.93
C THR A 376 -26.29 13.09 -22.26
N LEU A 377 -27.58 13.35 -22.44
CA LEU A 377 -28.31 13.21 -23.71
C LEU A 377 -28.82 14.59 -24.17
N THR A 378 -28.33 15.08 -25.31
CA THR A 378 -28.74 16.37 -25.90
C THR A 378 -28.89 16.29 -27.42
N GLY A 379 -29.72 17.15 -28.02
CA GLY A 379 -29.89 17.24 -29.48
C GLY A 379 -30.44 15.98 -30.19
N ASN A 380 -30.65 14.87 -29.48
CA ASN A 380 -31.13 13.61 -30.06
C ASN A 380 -32.60 13.75 -30.44
N SER A 381 -33.01 13.07 -31.51
CA SER A 381 -34.31 13.31 -32.13
C SER A 381 -35.06 12.04 -32.52
N GLY A 382 -36.36 11.99 -32.21
CA GLY A 382 -37.27 10.91 -32.59
C GLY A 382 -38.73 11.35 -32.49
N GLY A 383 -39.67 10.49 -32.92
CA GLY A 383 -41.11 10.80 -32.82
C GLY A 383 -41.68 10.71 -31.39
N ASN A 384 -41.02 9.97 -30.49
CA ASN A 384 -41.35 9.86 -29.06
C ASN A 384 -40.10 9.41 -28.29
N GLY A 385 -39.74 10.14 -27.23
CA GLY A 385 -38.55 9.88 -26.43
C GLY A 385 -37.27 10.12 -27.24
N GLY A 386 -37.03 11.37 -27.66
CA GLY A 386 -35.80 11.77 -28.36
C GLY A 386 -34.54 11.40 -27.60
N GLY A 387 -34.52 11.60 -26.27
CA GLY A 387 -33.44 11.13 -25.40
C GLY A 387 -33.52 9.62 -25.16
N ILE A 388 -34.50 9.18 -24.36
CA ILE A 388 -34.73 7.77 -24.01
C ILE A 388 -36.17 7.37 -24.35
N VAL A 389 -36.36 6.19 -24.96
CA VAL A 389 -37.67 5.55 -25.08
C VAL A 389 -37.67 4.14 -24.49
N ASN A 390 -38.70 3.81 -23.69
CA ASN A 390 -38.95 2.45 -23.24
C ASN A 390 -40.29 1.97 -23.82
N LEU A 391 -40.26 0.82 -24.48
CA LEU A 391 -41.39 0.22 -25.20
C LEU A 391 -41.57 -1.24 -24.79
N GLU A 392 -42.80 -1.76 -24.91
CA GLU A 392 -43.09 -3.21 -24.83
C GLU A 392 -42.54 -3.88 -23.55
N MET A 393 -42.93 -3.34 -22.38
CA MET A 393 -42.42 -3.72 -21.05
C MET A 393 -40.92 -3.46 -20.79
N GLY A 394 -40.21 -2.83 -21.74
CA GLY A 394 -38.86 -2.29 -21.53
C GLY A 394 -38.80 -1.30 -20.36
N GLN A 395 -37.66 -1.25 -19.70
CA GLN A 395 -37.43 -0.50 -18.47
C GLN A 395 -36.03 0.14 -18.49
N ALA A 396 -35.76 1.06 -17.58
CA ALA A 396 -34.42 1.61 -17.36
C ALA A 396 -34.31 2.23 -15.95
N THR A 397 -33.10 2.24 -15.39
CA THR A 397 -32.76 3.04 -14.21
C THR A 397 -31.79 4.14 -14.63
N VAL A 398 -32.14 5.39 -14.34
CA VAL A 398 -31.38 6.59 -14.67
C VAL A 398 -31.01 7.33 -13.39
N ARG A 399 -29.73 7.64 -13.22
CA ARG A 399 -29.18 8.44 -12.11
C ARG A 399 -28.17 9.44 -12.65
N ASN A 400 -27.99 10.56 -11.95
CA ASN A 400 -26.93 11.53 -12.22
C ASN A 400 -26.86 11.95 -13.70
N ALA A 401 -28.01 12.12 -14.36
CA ALA A 401 -28.07 12.31 -15.81
C ALA A 401 -28.60 13.69 -16.19
N ILE A 402 -28.20 14.19 -17.37
CA ILE A 402 -28.82 15.33 -18.02
C ILE A 402 -29.55 14.86 -19.27
N LEU A 403 -30.85 15.14 -19.35
CA LEU A 403 -31.68 14.97 -20.53
C LEU A 403 -32.27 16.33 -20.89
N HIS A 404 -31.70 16.98 -21.90
CA HIS A 404 -32.11 18.33 -22.30
C HIS A 404 -31.90 18.57 -23.80
N GLY A 405 -32.79 19.32 -24.45
CA GLY A 405 -32.67 19.69 -25.86
C GLY A 405 -33.07 18.58 -26.84
N ASN A 406 -33.72 17.50 -26.39
CA ASN A 406 -34.05 16.37 -27.25
C ASN A 406 -35.42 16.54 -27.95
N VAL A 407 -35.47 16.26 -29.26
CA VAL A 407 -36.68 16.42 -30.09
C VAL A 407 -37.54 15.15 -30.01
N GLY A 408 -38.84 15.30 -29.74
CA GLY A 408 -39.73 14.18 -29.39
C GLY A 408 -39.89 13.96 -27.89
N GLY A 409 -39.28 14.83 -27.07
CA GLY A 409 -39.33 14.81 -25.62
C GLY A 409 -38.22 13.96 -25.00
N GLU A 410 -37.82 14.30 -23.78
CA GLU A 410 -36.69 13.65 -23.09
C GLU A 410 -36.88 12.15 -22.87
N ILE A 411 -38.07 11.75 -22.42
CA ILE A 411 -38.42 10.38 -22.04
C ILE A 411 -39.78 10.00 -22.63
N GLY A 412 -39.82 8.92 -23.40
CA GLY A 412 -41.05 8.33 -23.95
C GLY A 412 -41.34 6.94 -23.36
N LEU A 413 -42.58 6.68 -22.95
CA LEU A 413 -43.01 5.37 -22.39
C LEU A 413 -44.25 4.85 -23.10
N GLN A 414 -44.26 3.59 -23.55
CA GLN A 414 -45.45 2.93 -24.12
C GLN A 414 -45.54 1.43 -23.74
N SER A 415 -46.71 0.83 -24.00
CA SER A 415 -46.91 -0.64 -23.96
C SER A 415 -46.41 -1.34 -22.68
N GLY A 416 -46.73 -0.77 -21.52
CA GLY A 416 -46.38 -1.34 -20.21
C GLY A 416 -44.94 -1.08 -19.74
N ALA A 417 -44.18 -0.26 -20.46
CA ALA A 417 -42.86 0.19 -20.05
C ALA A 417 -42.88 1.08 -18.78
N ALA A 418 -41.74 1.13 -18.09
CA ALA A 418 -41.51 1.99 -16.92
C ALA A 418 -40.09 2.57 -16.95
N ILE A 419 -39.79 3.55 -16.10
CA ILE A 419 -38.44 4.10 -15.91
C ILE A 419 -38.30 4.66 -14.49
N SER A 420 -37.11 4.57 -13.91
CA SER A 420 -36.77 5.09 -12.59
C SER A 420 -35.72 6.17 -12.72
N VAL A 421 -36.08 7.44 -12.51
CA VAL A 421 -35.17 8.59 -12.62
C VAL A 421 -35.01 9.23 -11.24
N ALA A 422 -33.78 9.50 -10.82
CA ALA A 422 -33.49 10.29 -9.61
C ALA A 422 -32.18 11.07 -9.80
N TYR A 423 -32.01 12.17 -9.07
CA TYR A 423 -30.81 13.03 -9.09
C TYR A 423 -30.37 13.36 -10.52
N SER A 424 -31.33 13.71 -11.38
CA SER A 424 -31.11 13.96 -12.80
C SER A 424 -31.84 15.23 -13.25
N LEU A 425 -31.22 16.00 -14.14
CA LEU A 425 -31.82 17.16 -14.77
C LEU A 425 -32.57 16.70 -16.02
N VAL A 426 -33.88 16.93 -16.06
CA VAL A 426 -34.73 16.56 -17.20
C VAL A 426 -35.50 17.79 -17.64
N GLN A 427 -35.41 18.15 -18.92
CA GLN A 427 -36.12 19.31 -19.46
C GLN A 427 -37.64 19.17 -19.24
N ASN A 428 -38.26 20.22 -18.72
CA ASN A 428 -39.67 20.26 -18.26
C ASN A 428 -39.98 19.38 -17.01
N GLY A 429 -38.98 18.70 -16.45
CA GLY A 429 -39.05 17.95 -15.20
C GLY A 429 -39.54 16.50 -15.32
N TYR A 430 -39.10 15.65 -14.37
CA TYR A 430 -39.54 14.25 -14.28
C TYR A 430 -39.72 13.80 -12.82
N PRO A 431 -40.74 12.99 -12.47
CA PRO A 431 -40.92 12.49 -11.11
C PRO A 431 -39.74 11.66 -10.60
N GLY A 432 -39.20 12.03 -9.43
CA GLY A 432 -38.10 11.33 -8.76
C GLY A 432 -37.52 12.13 -7.59
N SER A 433 -36.68 11.50 -6.77
CA SER A 433 -35.89 12.22 -5.75
C SER A 433 -34.79 13.02 -6.43
N GLY A 434 -34.49 14.24 -5.95
CA GLY A 434 -33.37 15.05 -6.46
C GLY A 434 -33.46 15.51 -7.92
N ASN A 435 -34.55 15.23 -8.66
CA ASN A 435 -34.63 15.63 -10.07
C ASN A 435 -34.81 17.14 -10.23
N VAL A 436 -34.08 17.72 -11.18
CA VAL A 436 -34.09 19.15 -11.50
C VAL A 436 -34.82 19.41 -12.83
N ALA A 437 -35.55 20.52 -12.89
CA ALA A 437 -36.34 20.94 -14.05
C ALA A 437 -35.91 22.35 -14.48
N ALA A 438 -34.70 22.46 -15.02
CA ALA A 438 -34.07 23.72 -15.39
C ALA A 438 -33.24 23.55 -16.68
N ASP A 439 -32.59 24.63 -17.12
CA ASP A 439 -31.59 24.62 -18.18
C ASP A 439 -30.26 24.12 -17.59
N PRO A 440 -29.55 23.13 -18.18
CA PRO A 440 -28.25 22.68 -17.70
C PRO A 440 -27.13 23.70 -17.91
N LEU A 441 -27.35 24.78 -18.67
CA LEU A 441 -26.36 25.81 -18.97
C LEU A 441 -25.03 25.20 -19.47
N PHE A 442 -25.10 24.42 -20.55
CA PHE A 442 -23.89 23.94 -21.23
C PHE A 442 -23.04 25.11 -21.73
N VAL A 443 -21.72 24.91 -21.84
CA VAL A 443 -20.81 25.94 -22.37
C VAL A 443 -21.15 26.24 -23.83
N ASP A 444 -21.29 25.22 -24.67
CA ASP A 444 -21.74 25.34 -26.06
C ASP A 444 -22.33 24.00 -26.52
N ALA A 445 -23.66 23.88 -26.62
CA ALA A 445 -24.33 22.57 -26.64
C ALA A 445 -24.28 21.87 -28.01
N ASP A 446 -24.22 22.67 -29.08
CA ASP A 446 -24.20 22.34 -30.51
C ASP A 446 -22.92 22.85 -31.20
N GLY A 447 -21.94 23.31 -30.41
CA GLY A 447 -20.62 23.72 -30.84
C GLY A 447 -20.57 24.99 -31.73
N PRO A 448 -19.35 25.43 -32.08
CA PRO A 448 -19.12 26.56 -32.98
C PRO A 448 -19.73 26.48 -34.38
N ASP A 449 -20.27 25.33 -34.80
CA ASP A 449 -20.94 25.14 -36.11
C ASP A 449 -22.49 25.08 -36.05
N ASP A 450 -23.08 25.39 -34.88
CA ASP A 450 -24.52 25.38 -34.61
C ASP A 450 -25.18 24.01 -34.96
N THR A 451 -24.45 22.89 -34.86
CA THR A 451 -24.89 21.55 -35.30
C THR A 451 -24.58 20.44 -34.29
N PHE A 452 -25.58 20.03 -33.50
CA PHE A 452 -25.48 18.86 -32.61
C PHE A 452 -24.98 17.58 -33.31
N GLY A 453 -24.15 16.81 -32.62
CA GLY A 453 -23.62 15.53 -33.11
C GLY A 453 -22.26 15.69 -33.81
N THR A 454 -21.56 16.80 -33.56
CA THR A 454 -20.24 17.08 -34.12
C THR A 454 -19.15 16.93 -33.07
N PRO A 455 -17.87 16.73 -33.46
CA PRO A 455 -16.77 16.59 -32.52
C PRO A 455 -16.38 17.87 -31.75
N ASP A 456 -17.09 18.98 -31.96
CA ASP A 456 -16.92 20.28 -31.28
C ASP A 456 -18.08 20.66 -30.34
N ASP A 457 -19.11 19.80 -30.21
CA ASP A 457 -20.09 19.85 -29.11
C ASP A 457 -19.38 19.96 -27.74
N ASN A 458 -19.77 20.93 -26.91
CA ASN A 458 -19.15 21.24 -25.62
C ASN A 458 -20.16 21.19 -24.46
N LEU A 459 -20.46 19.96 -24.04
CA LEU A 459 -21.49 19.62 -23.05
C LEU A 459 -21.05 19.79 -21.58
N GLN A 460 -19.97 20.53 -21.34
CA GLN A 460 -19.56 20.92 -19.99
C GLN A 460 -20.52 21.94 -19.40
N LEU A 461 -20.64 21.98 -18.08
CA LEU A 461 -21.52 22.91 -17.37
C LEU A 461 -20.85 24.27 -17.15
N GLN A 462 -21.59 25.35 -17.33
CA GLN A 462 -21.20 26.67 -16.85
C GLN A 462 -21.35 26.74 -15.32
N LEU A 463 -20.49 27.47 -14.61
CA LEU A 463 -20.44 27.57 -13.13
C LEU A 463 -21.71 28.12 -12.44
N THR A 464 -22.77 28.44 -13.19
CA THR A 464 -24.09 28.82 -12.65
C THR A 464 -25.16 27.77 -12.92
N SER A 465 -24.76 26.61 -13.44
CA SER A 465 -25.64 25.50 -13.78
C SER A 465 -26.29 24.89 -12.53
N PRO A 466 -27.59 24.58 -12.58
CA PRO A 466 -28.30 23.88 -11.51
C PRO A 466 -28.06 22.36 -11.52
N ALA A 467 -27.17 21.86 -12.38
CA ALA A 467 -26.68 20.48 -12.38
C ALA A 467 -25.39 20.28 -11.56
N ILE A 468 -24.75 21.37 -11.12
CA ILE A 468 -23.50 21.34 -10.35
C ILE A 468 -23.78 21.03 -8.87
N ASP A 469 -22.95 20.17 -8.26
CA ASP A 469 -23.05 19.71 -6.87
C ASP A 469 -24.46 19.15 -6.52
N ALA A 470 -25.13 18.58 -7.52
CA ALA A 470 -26.57 18.30 -7.49
C ALA A 470 -26.94 16.81 -7.58
N ALA A 471 -25.99 15.91 -7.85
CA ALA A 471 -26.26 14.49 -8.09
C ALA A 471 -26.04 13.60 -6.86
N ASP A 472 -26.08 12.26 -7.02
CA ASP A 472 -25.99 11.29 -5.92
C ASP A 472 -24.68 10.52 -5.97
N ASN A 473 -23.77 10.78 -5.03
CA ASN A 473 -22.47 10.13 -4.91
C ASN A 473 -22.61 8.61 -4.79
N ALA A 474 -23.68 8.14 -4.13
CA ALA A 474 -23.95 6.71 -3.95
C ALA A 474 -24.45 6.00 -5.21
N ALA A 475 -24.76 6.72 -6.28
CA ALA A 475 -25.13 6.14 -7.57
C ALA A 475 -23.92 5.87 -8.48
N VAL A 476 -22.78 6.52 -8.24
CA VAL A 476 -21.54 6.33 -9.02
C VAL A 476 -21.06 4.87 -8.86
N PRO A 477 -20.88 4.11 -9.96
CA PRO A 477 -20.38 2.73 -9.88
C PRO A 477 -18.96 2.65 -9.29
N ALA A 478 -18.59 1.46 -8.81
CA ALA A 478 -17.23 1.21 -8.35
C ALA A 478 -16.23 1.19 -9.52
N ASP A 479 -14.98 1.59 -9.27
CA ASP A 479 -13.88 1.58 -10.22
C ASP A 479 -13.30 0.18 -10.45
N ALA A 480 -14.13 -0.75 -10.90
CA ALA A 480 -13.73 -2.13 -11.17
C ALA A 480 -12.61 -2.25 -12.23
N GLY A 481 -12.26 -1.15 -12.91
CA GLY A 481 -11.24 -1.06 -13.94
C GLY A 481 -10.00 -0.25 -13.55
N ASP A 482 -9.80 0.13 -12.28
CA ASP A 482 -8.60 0.86 -11.78
C ASP A 482 -8.17 1.96 -12.76
N ALA A 483 -9.04 2.95 -12.92
CA ALA A 483 -9.01 3.93 -13.99
C ALA A 483 -7.91 4.99 -13.80
N ASP A 484 -7.52 5.28 -12.56
CA ASP A 484 -6.44 6.21 -12.23
C ASP A 484 -5.12 5.53 -11.82
N GLY A 485 -5.16 4.24 -11.44
CA GLY A 485 -3.99 3.39 -11.26
C GLY A 485 -3.46 3.32 -9.83
N ASP A 486 -4.30 3.65 -8.85
CA ASP A 486 -3.95 3.61 -7.43
C ASP A 486 -4.13 2.20 -6.80
N GLY A 487 -4.88 1.31 -7.48
CA GLY A 487 -5.15 -0.07 -7.07
C GLY A 487 -6.46 -0.32 -6.31
N HIS A 488 -7.30 0.70 -6.06
CA HIS A 488 -8.53 0.58 -5.27
C HIS A 488 -9.78 0.29 -6.12
N ALA A 489 -9.87 -0.92 -6.69
CA ALA A 489 -10.99 -1.34 -7.55
C ALA A 489 -12.40 -1.45 -6.89
N THR A 490 -12.60 -0.87 -5.70
CA THR A 490 -13.86 -0.86 -4.94
C THR A 490 -14.36 0.54 -4.57
N GLU A 491 -13.56 1.59 -4.78
CA GLU A 491 -14.03 2.96 -4.58
C GLU A 491 -14.90 3.46 -5.76
N PRO A 492 -15.63 4.57 -5.65
CA PRO A 492 -16.41 5.11 -6.76
C PRO A 492 -15.52 5.58 -7.93
N LEU A 493 -15.96 5.36 -9.18
CA LEU A 493 -15.25 5.76 -10.40
C LEU A 493 -14.64 7.17 -10.30
N PRO A 494 -13.30 7.31 -10.34
CA PRO A 494 -12.63 8.56 -9.95
C PRO A 494 -12.64 9.63 -11.05
N LEU A 495 -12.94 9.28 -12.30
CA LEU A 495 -12.81 10.17 -13.46
C LEU A 495 -14.12 10.39 -14.24
N ASP A 496 -14.20 11.55 -14.90
CA ASP A 496 -15.29 11.97 -15.78
C ASP A 496 -15.00 11.69 -17.27
N LEU A 497 -15.93 12.05 -18.17
CA LEU A 497 -15.76 11.86 -19.61
C LEU A 497 -14.58 12.66 -20.21
N ARG A 498 -14.03 13.68 -19.54
CA ARG A 498 -12.78 14.37 -19.95
C ARG A 498 -11.51 13.75 -19.37
N GLY A 499 -11.63 12.83 -18.41
CA GLY A 499 -10.51 12.38 -17.59
C GLY A 499 -10.15 13.37 -16.48
N TYR A 500 -11.11 14.16 -15.99
CA TYR A 500 -10.98 15.00 -14.79
C TYR A 500 -11.62 14.32 -13.57
N PRO A 501 -11.28 14.70 -12.33
CA PRO A 501 -11.85 14.10 -11.13
C PRO A 501 -13.38 14.20 -11.11
N ARG A 502 -14.06 13.05 -10.91
CA ARG A 502 -15.52 12.89 -10.80
C ARG A 502 -16.10 13.45 -9.49
N PHE A 503 -15.26 13.74 -8.51
CA PHE A 503 -15.67 14.24 -7.20
C PHE A 503 -15.02 15.61 -6.99
N SER A 504 -15.68 16.68 -7.45
CA SER A 504 -15.14 18.05 -7.43
C SER A 504 -16.19 19.09 -7.03
N ASP A 505 -16.00 19.72 -5.89
CA ASP A 505 -16.81 20.84 -5.37
C ASP A 505 -16.48 22.15 -6.13
N VAL A 506 -17.51 22.89 -6.54
CA VAL A 506 -17.36 24.25 -7.11
C VAL A 506 -17.55 25.32 -6.03
N PRO A 507 -16.49 26.01 -5.57
CA PRO A 507 -16.58 26.87 -4.39
C PRO A 507 -17.62 27.99 -4.51
N GLY A 508 -18.69 27.86 -3.72
CA GLY A 508 -19.78 28.83 -3.64
C GLY A 508 -21.01 28.50 -4.48
N VAL A 509 -21.01 27.38 -5.22
CA VAL A 509 -22.24 26.71 -5.64
C VAL A 509 -22.85 26.01 -4.40
N PRO A 510 -24.18 25.96 -4.23
CA PRO A 510 -24.78 25.24 -3.11
C PRO A 510 -24.92 23.73 -3.40
N ASP A 511 -24.35 22.90 -2.53
CA ASP A 511 -24.64 21.47 -2.41
C ASP A 511 -26.16 21.21 -2.42
N THR A 512 -26.68 20.61 -3.49
CA THR A 512 -28.10 20.22 -3.61
C THR A 512 -28.30 18.71 -3.83
N GLY A 513 -27.21 17.98 -4.05
CA GLY A 513 -27.18 16.55 -4.25
C GLY A 513 -27.27 15.70 -2.98
N SER A 514 -26.71 14.49 -3.06
CA SER A 514 -26.80 13.44 -2.05
C SER A 514 -25.44 12.75 -1.88
N GLY A 515 -24.86 12.90 -0.69
CA GLY A 515 -23.54 12.34 -0.39
C GLY A 515 -22.86 13.07 0.76
N ALA A 516 -21.59 12.75 0.98
CA ALA A 516 -20.66 13.62 1.69
C ALA A 516 -19.88 14.42 0.64
N PRO A 517 -19.72 15.75 0.79
CA PRO A 517 -18.93 16.55 -0.14
C PRO A 517 -17.47 16.08 -0.25
N PRO A 518 -16.80 16.27 -1.40
CA PRO A 518 -17.31 16.86 -2.64
C PRO A 518 -18.46 16.03 -3.26
N LEU A 519 -19.50 16.72 -3.74
CA LEU A 519 -20.61 16.07 -4.42
C LEU A 519 -20.26 15.86 -5.88
N VAL A 520 -21.01 14.98 -6.56
CA VAL A 520 -20.88 14.80 -8.01
C VAL A 520 -21.94 15.60 -8.76
N ASP A 521 -21.61 16.01 -9.97
CA ASP A 521 -22.47 16.70 -10.90
C ASP A 521 -23.46 15.75 -11.60
N MET A 522 -24.54 16.33 -12.13
CA MET A 522 -25.41 15.61 -13.06
C MET A 522 -24.81 15.63 -14.46
N GLY A 523 -24.76 14.49 -15.13
CA GLY A 523 -24.33 14.35 -16.52
C GLY A 523 -23.00 13.59 -16.67
N ALA A 524 -22.44 13.62 -17.87
CA ALA A 524 -21.19 12.92 -18.18
C ALA A 524 -19.92 13.65 -17.70
N TYR A 525 -20.04 14.95 -17.40
CA TYR A 525 -18.95 15.88 -17.14
C TYR A 525 -18.99 16.39 -15.70
N GLU A 526 -17.82 16.60 -15.11
CA GLU A 526 -17.70 17.31 -13.84
C GLU A 526 -17.37 18.79 -14.08
N ALA A 527 -18.10 19.71 -13.45
CA ALA A 527 -17.69 21.10 -13.39
C ALA A 527 -16.58 21.27 -12.35
N ALA A 528 -15.33 21.24 -12.80
CA ALA A 528 -14.27 21.86 -12.01
C ALA A 528 -14.43 23.39 -12.05
N ALA A 529 -14.02 24.08 -10.97
CA ALA A 529 -14.00 25.54 -10.90
C ALA A 529 -12.94 26.16 -11.83
N LEU A 530 -13.21 26.21 -13.15
CA LEU A 530 -12.35 26.80 -14.18
C LEU A 530 -12.27 28.35 -14.14
N ALA A 531 -12.66 28.97 -13.02
CA ALA A 531 -12.56 30.40 -12.77
C ALA A 531 -11.34 30.75 -11.89
N GLY A 532 -10.17 30.25 -12.28
CA GLY A 532 -8.88 30.54 -11.65
C GLY A 532 -7.82 29.53 -12.06
N ASP A 533 -8.14 28.25 -11.94
CA ASP A 533 -7.17 27.17 -12.08
C ASP A 533 -6.52 27.08 -13.47
N VAL A 534 -5.20 26.83 -13.48
CA VAL A 534 -4.37 26.79 -14.69
C VAL A 534 -3.88 25.37 -14.93
N LEU A 535 -4.41 24.71 -15.95
CA LEU A 535 -3.96 23.37 -16.35
C LEU A 535 -2.61 23.42 -17.08
N VAL A 536 -1.72 22.47 -16.77
CA VAL A 536 -0.40 22.30 -17.39
C VAL A 536 -0.28 20.89 -17.96
N ASP A 537 -0.24 20.79 -19.28
CA ASP A 537 -0.05 19.52 -19.98
C ASP A 537 1.15 19.58 -20.93
N ARG A 538 2.14 18.70 -20.71
CA ARG A 538 3.32 18.61 -21.57
C ARG A 538 3.02 17.92 -22.91
N ALA A 539 2.04 17.01 -22.92
CA ALA A 539 1.79 16.06 -24.01
C ALA A 539 0.97 16.61 -25.19
N GLY A 540 0.35 17.79 -25.04
CA GLY A 540 -0.57 18.34 -26.06
C GLY A 540 0.02 18.39 -27.47
N GLY A 541 -0.80 18.05 -28.47
CA GLY A 541 -0.45 18.18 -29.89
C GLY A 541 -0.38 19.64 -30.36
N VAL A 542 -0.67 19.89 -31.64
CA VAL A 542 -0.84 21.26 -32.15
C VAL A 542 -2.06 21.97 -31.54
N ASP A 543 -3.02 21.20 -31.02
CA ASP A 543 -4.18 21.65 -30.25
C ASP A 543 -3.94 21.43 -28.73
N ALA A 544 -2.90 22.09 -28.19
CA ALA A 544 -2.59 22.03 -26.77
C ALA A 544 -3.73 22.62 -25.92
N PRO A 545 -4.02 22.08 -24.72
CA PRO A 545 -5.11 22.58 -23.89
C PRO A 545 -4.95 24.05 -23.56
N ASP A 546 -6.05 24.78 -23.71
CA ASP A 546 -6.16 26.18 -23.33
C ASP A 546 -5.99 26.30 -21.79
N CYS A 547 -5.09 27.17 -21.35
CA CYS A 547 -4.95 27.57 -19.95
C CYS A 547 -6.05 28.56 -19.52
N GLY A 548 -7.29 28.25 -19.91
CA GLY A 548 -8.53 28.99 -19.63
C GLY A 548 -8.63 30.40 -20.23
N ARG A 549 -7.72 30.83 -21.11
CA ARG A 549 -7.56 32.23 -21.53
C ARG A 549 -7.10 32.45 -22.99
N GLY A 550 -7.21 31.44 -23.86
CA GLY A 550 -6.93 31.49 -25.28
C GLY A 550 -5.68 30.69 -25.72
N PRO A 551 -5.54 30.39 -27.02
CA PRO A 551 -4.53 29.46 -27.53
C PRO A 551 -3.10 29.96 -27.29
N ASN A 552 -2.37 29.29 -26.38
CA ASN A 552 -1.00 29.64 -26.01
C ASN A 552 -0.11 28.39 -25.82
N PRO A 553 0.83 28.10 -26.75
CA PRO A 553 1.68 26.91 -26.66
C PRO A 553 2.69 26.92 -25.49
N ALA A 554 2.78 28.00 -24.71
CA ALA A 554 3.66 28.10 -23.54
C ALA A 554 3.10 27.41 -22.27
N CYS A 555 1.80 27.07 -22.21
CA CYS A 555 1.15 26.40 -21.06
C CYS A 555 1.50 24.90 -20.90
N ARG A 556 2.62 24.47 -21.49
CA ARG A 556 3.22 23.13 -21.35
C ARG A 556 4.17 22.99 -20.16
N THR A 557 4.45 24.08 -19.44
CA THR A 557 5.47 24.12 -18.38
C THR A 557 4.91 24.74 -17.10
N ILE A 558 5.19 24.09 -15.96
CA ILE A 558 4.75 24.54 -14.63
C ILE A 558 5.24 25.98 -14.33
N PRO A 559 6.52 26.36 -14.60
CA PRO A 559 6.98 27.71 -14.29
C PRO A 559 6.26 28.81 -15.08
N TYR A 560 5.84 28.55 -16.32
CA TYR A 560 5.07 29.53 -17.08
C TYR A 560 3.67 29.72 -16.50
N ALA A 561 2.97 28.62 -16.19
CA ALA A 561 1.66 28.69 -15.55
C ALA A 561 1.70 29.45 -14.21
N VAL A 562 2.62 29.06 -13.32
CA VAL A 562 2.78 29.67 -11.99
C VAL A 562 3.19 31.14 -12.05
N SER A 563 4.05 31.55 -12.99
CA SER A 563 4.61 32.93 -13.02
C SER A 563 3.91 33.91 -13.95
N SER A 564 3.20 33.43 -14.97
CA SER A 564 2.72 34.24 -16.09
C SER A 564 1.23 34.09 -16.38
N VAL A 565 0.52 33.14 -15.77
CA VAL A 565 -0.91 32.87 -16.01
C VAL A 565 -1.71 32.94 -14.72
N ALA A 566 -1.28 32.22 -13.68
CA ALA A 566 -1.96 32.14 -12.39
C ALA A 566 -1.90 33.48 -11.62
N ALA A 567 -3.01 33.83 -10.98
CA ALA A 567 -3.16 34.90 -10.01
C ALA A 567 -3.28 34.32 -8.58
N ALA A 568 -3.08 35.17 -7.57
CA ALA A 568 -3.24 34.74 -6.18
C ALA A 568 -4.70 34.34 -5.90
N GLY A 569 -4.89 33.07 -5.53
CA GLY A 569 -6.18 32.37 -5.41
C GLY A 569 -6.30 31.17 -6.35
N ASP A 570 -5.49 31.10 -7.42
CA ASP A 570 -5.57 30.06 -8.45
C ASP A 570 -4.71 28.82 -8.08
N ARG A 571 -5.13 27.62 -8.52
CA ARG A 571 -4.32 26.39 -8.46
C ARG A 571 -3.73 26.09 -9.83
N VAL A 572 -2.45 25.73 -9.89
CA VAL A 572 -1.82 25.18 -11.09
C VAL A 572 -1.95 23.66 -11.05
N LEU A 573 -2.85 23.12 -11.87
CA LEU A 573 -3.11 21.70 -11.99
C LEU A 573 -2.14 21.10 -13.02
N VAL A 574 -1.30 20.17 -12.60
CA VAL A 574 -0.24 19.59 -13.42
C VAL A 574 -0.64 18.17 -13.81
N MET A 575 -0.84 17.92 -15.10
CA MET A 575 -1.17 16.59 -15.60
C MET A 575 0.00 15.60 -15.42
N PRO A 576 -0.27 14.28 -15.40
CA PRO A 576 0.74 13.24 -15.51
C PRO A 576 1.79 13.52 -16.58
N GLY A 577 3.05 13.31 -16.24
CA GLY A 577 4.19 13.57 -17.12
C GLY A 577 5.47 13.91 -16.36
N VAL A 578 6.58 13.86 -17.09
CA VAL A 578 7.88 14.33 -16.61
C VAL A 578 8.08 15.78 -17.04
N TYR A 579 8.38 16.66 -16.10
CA TYR A 579 8.71 18.08 -16.26
C TYR A 579 10.17 18.29 -15.84
N THR A 580 10.89 19.19 -16.48
CA THR A 580 12.37 19.32 -16.32
C THR A 580 12.83 20.74 -15.95
N GLU A 581 11.87 21.63 -15.68
CA GLU A 581 12.07 23.05 -15.46
C GLU A 581 11.90 23.41 -13.97
N SER A 582 12.83 24.19 -13.40
CA SER A 582 12.70 24.68 -12.02
C SER A 582 11.51 25.64 -11.86
N VAL A 583 10.72 25.44 -10.80
CA VAL A 583 9.51 26.22 -10.49
C VAL A 583 9.79 27.22 -9.36
N THR A 584 9.40 28.48 -9.56
CA THR A 584 9.40 29.50 -8.49
C THR A 584 7.97 29.81 -8.09
N LEU A 585 7.58 29.43 -6.87
CA LEU A 585 6.22 29.59 -6.36
C LEU A 585 5.84 31.07 -6.22
N GLN A 586 4.56 31.38 -6.44
CA GLN A 586 4.00 32.71 -6.21
C GLN A 586 3.10 32.70 -4.97
N PRO A 587 3.02 33.81 -4.19
CA PRO A 587 2.15 33.88 -3.02
C PRO A 587 0.67 33.62 -3.40
N GLY A 588 0.07 32.61 -2.76
CA GLY A 588 -1.33 32.22 -3.00
C GLY A 588 -1.58 31.52 -4.34
N VAL A 589 -0.55 30.98 -5.01
CA VAL A 589 -0.71 30.10 -6.18
C VAL A 589 -0.27 28.70 -5.78
N ASP A 590 -1.23 27.80 -5.62
CA ASP A 590 -0.97 26.39 -5.28
C ASP A 590 -0.53 25.61 -6.53
N VAL A 591 0.19 24.50 -6.35
CA VAL A 591 0.60 23.60 -7.43
C VAL A 591 0.27 22.16 -7.07
N VAL A 592 -0.60 21.53 -7.86
CA VAL A 592 -1.17 20.22 -7.58
C VAL A 592 -0.89 19.28 -8.76
N GLY A 593 -0.15 18.21 -8.52
CA GLY A 593 0.00 17.10 -9.46
C GLY A 593 -1.25 16.23 -9.46
N LEU A 594 -1.81 16.00 -10.64
CA LEU A 594 -2.94 15.12 -10.85
C LEU A 594 -2.47 13.67 -10.94
N HIS A 595 -3.31 12.75 -10.47
CA HIS A 595 -3.06 11.30 -10.41
C HIS A 595 -1.82 10.93 -9.57
N GLY A 596 -1.55 11.74 -8.54
CA GLY A 596 -0.59 11.44 -7.49
C GLY A 596 0.90 11.55 -7.88
N PRO A 597 1.78 11.38 -6.88
CA PRO A 597 3.22 11.61 -7.04
C PRO A 597 3.88 10.62 -8.00
N ALA A 598 3.32 9.42 -8.20
CA ALA A 598 3.89 8.40 -9.07
C ALA A 598 3.93 8.83 -10.56
N LEU A 599 2.93 9.59 -11.00
CA LEU A 599 2.73 9.91 -12.42
C LEU A 599 3.10 11.36 -12.78
N THR A 600 3.04 12.30 -11.84
CA THR A 600 3.41 13.71 -12.07
C THR A 600 4.78 14.05 -11.46
N VAL A 601 5.80 14.18 -12.31
CA VAL A 601 7.22 14.19 -11.90
C VAL A 601 7.93 15.46 -12.33
N ILE A 602 8.50 16.21 -11.39
CA ILE A 602 9.51 17.25 -11.61
C ILE A 602 10.90 16.60 -11.47
N ASP A 603 11.63 16.51 -12.58
CA ASP A 603 12.87 15.76 -12.70
C ASP A 603 14.08 16.67 -13.00
N GLY A 604 15.02 16.70 -12.08
CA GLY A 604 16.18 17.59 -12.07
C GLY A 604 17.39 17.16 -12.88
N GLU A 605 17.31 16.10 -13.68
CA GLU A 605 18.46 15.61 -14.44
C GLU A 605 19.09 16.69 -15.33
N GLY A 606 20.33 17.06 -15.01
CA GLY A 606 21.09 18.11 -15.71
C GLY A 606 20.81 19.54 -15.21
N VAL A 607 19.80 19.75 -14.37
CA VAL A 607 19.52 21.04 -13.72
C VAL A 607 20.57 21.30 -12.62
N ARG A 608 21.09 22.53 -12.56
CA ARG A 608 22.06 22.97 -11.55
C ARG A 608 21.46 24.04 -10.65
N GLY A 609 20.75 23.60 -9.63
CA GLY A 609 19.99 24.44 -8.71
C GLY A 609 18.82 23.68 -8.09
N PRO A 610 18.05 24.33 -7.22
CA PRO A 610 16.78 23.81 -6.71
C PRO A 610 15.76 23.58 -7.83
N LEU A 611 14.90 22.57 -7.65
CA LEU A 611 13.78 22.30 -8.55
C LEU A 611 12.55 23.12 -8.17
N VAL A 612 12.33 23.40 -6.88
CA VAL A 612 11.26 24.30 -6.42
C VAL A 612 11.81 25.37 -5.48
N ILE A 613 11.45 26.62 -5.72
CA ILE A 613 11.89 27.79 -4.96
C ILE A 613 10.68 28.53 -4.40
N ALA A 614 10.61 28.64 -3.07
CA ALA A 614 9.67 29.49 -2.34
C ALA A 614 10.45 30.58 -1.62
N SER A 615 10.29 31.83 -2.07
CA SER A 615 10.98 33.00 -1.51
C SER A 615 10.12 34.26 -1.61
N GLY A 616 10.33 35.19 -0.69
CA GLY A 616 9.61 36.47 -0.64
C GLY A 616 8.66 36.60 0.55
N ALA A 617 7.95 37.73 0.59
CA ALA A 617 7.12 38.14 1.72
C ALA A 617 6.11 37.06 2.15
N VAL A 618 5.89 36.93 3.46
CA VAL A 618 5.10 35.87 4.12
C VAL A 618 3.87 35.46 3.32
N PHE A 619 3.90 34.23 2.78
CA PHE A 619 2.74 33.65 2.10
C PHE A 619 1.63 33.47 3.15
N SER A 620 0.51 34.17 2.95
CA SER A 620 -0.67 34.11 3.81
C SER A 620 -1.93 34.19 2.93
N PRO A 621 -2.63 33.07 2.67
CA PRO A 621 -2.36 31.71 3.18
C PRO A 621 -1.02 31.13 2.69
N ALA A 622 -0.57 30.05 3.33
CA ALA A 622 0.58 29.29 2.86
C ALA A 622 0.28 28.69 1.47
N VAL A 623 1.32 28.51 0.66
CA VAL A 623 1.20 27.89 -0.68
C VAL A 623 1.32 26.37 -0.55
N THR A 624 0.46 25.64 -1.24
CA THR A 624 0.43 24.18 -1.26
C THR A 624 1.18 23.61 -2.47
N LEU A 625 2.03 22.61 -2.21
CA LEU A 625 2.56 21.66 -3.18
C LEU A 625 1.96 20.29 -2.87
N GLN A 626 1.23 19.68 -3.81
CA GLN A 626 0.56 18.40 -3.56
C GLN A 626 0.71 17.43 -4.74
N GLY A 627 0.83 16.12 -4.48
CA GLY A 627 0.67 15.09 -5.51
C GLY A 627 1.81 15.00 -6.53
N LEU A 628 3.04 15.38 -6.17
CA LEU A 628 4.19 15.46 -7.08
C LEU A 628 5.32 14.53 -6.68
N THR A 629 6.09 13.99 -7.63
CA THR A 629 7.48 13.56 -7.38
C THR A 629 8.44 14.69 -7.72
N ILE A 630 9.32 15.08 -6.79
CA ILE A 630 10.45 15.99 -7.01
C ILE A 630 11.73 15.16 -6.88
N ARG A 631 12.39 14.86 -8.01
CA ARG A 631 13.53 13.93 -8.02
C ARG A 631 14.76 14.42 -8.75
N ARG A 632 15.92 13.86 -8.36
CA ARG A 632 17.23 14.04 -9.01
C ARG A 632 17.71 15.50 -9.11
N GLY A 633 17.15 16.39 -8.29
CA GLY A 633 17.61 17.79 -8.17
C GLY A 633 19.03 17.86 -7.63
N SER A 634 19.84 18.78 -8.19
CA SER A 634 21.28 18.89 -7.87
C SER A 634 21.69 20.34 -7.64
N ALA A 635 21.71 20.77 -6.37
CA ALA A 635 22.09 22.13 -6.00
C ALA A 635 23.59 22.29 -5.66
N PRO A 636 24.24 23.41 -6.01
CA PRO A 636 25.63 23.67 -5.66
C PRO A 636 25.86 24.02 -4.18
N VAL A 637 24.80 24.25 -3.39
CA VAL A 637 24.91 24.63 -1.96
C VAL A 637 23.84 23.94 -1.08
N VAL A 638 22.57 24.32 -1.22
CA VAL A 638 21.41 23.88 -0.40
C VAL A 638 20.20 23.54 -1.27
N GLY A 639 19.29 22.72 -0.75
CA GLY A 639 17.98 22.39 -1.32
C GLY A 639 18.05 21.92 -2.78
N GLY A 640 18.58 20.72 -3.04
CA GLY A 640 18.56 20.09 -4.36
C GLY A 640 17.15 19.95 -4.92
N GLY A 641 16.20 19.50 -4.09
CA GLY A 641 14.77 19.45 -4.40
C GLY A 641 14.08 20.80 -4.20
N VAL A 642 13.85 21.19 -2.93
CA VAL A 642 13.02 22.35 -2.56
C VAL A 642 13.78 23.34 -1.67
N GLN A 643 13.62 24.63 -1.91
CA GLN A 643 14.08 25.71 -1.02
C GLN A 643 12.91 26.55 -0.52
N VAL A 644 12.82 26.75 0.80
CA VAL A 644 11.86 27.66 1.46
C VAL A 644 12.65 28.69 2.27
N HIS A 645 12.57 29.97 1.89
CA HIS A 645 13.33 31.03 2.56
C HIS A 645 12.67 32.43 2.51
N ASP A 646 13.34 33.42 3.11
CA ASP A 646 12.90 34.84 3.16
C ASP A 646 11.49 35.08 3.76
N GLY A 647 11.02 34.16 4.62
CA GLY A 647 9.70 34.23 5.26
C GLY A 647 8.57 33.50 4.53
N ALA A 648 8.86 32.80 3.42
CA ALA A 648 7.88 32.00 2.70
C ALA A 648 7.24 30.92 3.60
N ARG A 649 5.97 30.60 3.33
CA ARG A 649 5.21 29.55 4.05
C ARG A 649 4.67 28.55 3.04
N VAL A 650 5.08 27.28 3.18
CA VAL A 650 4.75 26.21 2.23
C VAL A 650 4.16 25.03 2.98
N VAL A 651 3.09 24.46 2.43
CA VAL A 651 2.59 23.13 2.76
C VAL A 651 3.02 22.18 1.64
N ILE A 652 3.58 21.03 2.00
CA ILE A 652 3.89 19.95 1.07
C ILE A 652 3.10 18.74 1.55
N SER A 653 2.18 18.22 0.73
CA SER A 653 1.41 17.02 1.03
C SER A 653 1.51 15.98 -0.08
N ASP A 654 1.38 14.70 0.26
CA ASP A 654 1.20 13.59 -0.69
C ASP A 654 2.27 13.58 -1.82
N THR A 655 3.49 13.97 -1.46
CA THR A 655 4.58 14.31 -2.40
C THR A 655 5.80 13.45 -2.11
N TRP A 656 6.50 13.00 -3.15
CA TRP A 656 7.70 12.18 -3.05
C TRP A 656 8.95 13.01 -3.39
N LEU A 657 9.91 13.11 -2.48
CA LEU A 657 11.22 13.74 -2.73
C LEU A 657 12.30 12.68 -2.78
N VAL A 658 12.77 12.36 -3.99
CA VAL A 658 13.57 11.15 -4.25
C VAL A 658 14.93 11.47 -4.86
N SER A 659 16.00 10.97 -4.26
CA SER A 659 17.37 11.05 -4.80
C SER A 659 17.86 12.48 -5.13
N ASN A 660 17.42 13.48 -4.37
CA ASN A 660 17.90 14.85 -4.51
C ASN A 660 19.22 15.03 -3.74
N THR A 661 20.12 15.89 -4.26
CA THR A 661 21.47 16.07 -3.74
C THR A 661 21.90 17.54 -3.74
N ALA A 662 22.75 17.91 -2.80
CA ALA A 662 23.47 19.17 -2.83
C ALA A 662 24.93 18.99 -2.43
N ALA A 663 25.79 19.88 -2.93
CA ALA A 663 27.24 19.73 -2.79
C ALA A 663 27.80 20.03 -1.39
N THR A 664 27.06 20.71 -0.52
CA THR A 664 27.59 21.15 0.80
C THR A 664 26.70 20.93 2.01
N LEU A 665 25.38 21.09 1.90
CA LEU A 665 24.49 21.06 3.07
C LEU A 665 23.27 20.14 2.88
N ASP A 666 22.37 20.42 1.92
CA ASP A 666 21.00 19.86 1.97
C ASP A 666 20.47 19.35 0.62
N GLY A 667 20.28 18.04 0.47
CA GLY A 667 19.82 17.43 -0.78
C GLY A 667 18.33 17.59 -1.05
N GLY A 668 17.49 17.23 -0.08
CA GLY A 668 16.03 17.25 -0.24
C GLY A 668 15.43 18.65 -0.14
N ILE A 669 15.14 19.09 1.08
CA ILE A 669 14.48 20.37 1.40
C ILE A 669 15.39 21.22 2.29
N SER A 670 15.54 22.51 1.97
CA SER A 670 16.12 23.50 2.90
C SER A 670 15.07 24.53 3.33
N VAL A 671 14.87 24.69 4.64
CA VAL A 671 14.03 25.73 5.27
C VAL A 671 14.95 26.67 6.03
N ARG A 672 15.09 27.92 5.57
CA ARG A 672 16.06 28.85 6.14
C ARG A 672 15.56 30.29 6.28
N ASP A 673 16.27 31.04 7.11
CA ASP A 673 16.03 32.45 7.43
C ASP A 673 14.79 32.69 8.32
N GLY A 674 14.93 33.66 9.23
CA GLY A 674 13.96 33.92 10.30
C GLY A 674 12.55 34.20 9.79
N GLY A 675 11.65 33.23 9.98
CA GLY A 675 10.23 33.32 9.61
C GLY A 675 9.78 32.39 8.49
N ALA A 676 10.68 31.66 7.83
CA ALA A 676 10.30 30.61 6.90
C ALA A 676 9.59 29.45 7.62
N HIS A 677 8.51 28.93 7.02
CA HIS A 677 7.68 27.88 7.61
C HIS A 677 7.40 26.77 6.59
N LEU A 678 7.70 25.53 6.97
CA LEU A 678 7.32 24.33 6.24
C LEU A 678 6.31 23.52 7.06
N THR A 679 5.24 23.07 6.41
CA THR A 679 4.42 21.96 6.89
C THR A 679 4.51 20.84 5.88
N LEU A 680 4.82 19.63 6.34
CA LEU A 680 5.10 18.46 5.53
C LEU A 680 4.20 17.32 6.02
N VAL A 681 3.32 16.81 5.14
CA VAL A 681 2.23 15.88 5.47
C VAL A 681 2.25 14.70 4.51
N ASN A 682 2.04 13.47 5.00
CA ASN A 682 1.85 12.26 4.17
C ASN A 682 2.87 12.08 3.02
N SER A 683 4.10 12.56 3.22
CA SER A 683 5.10 12.70 2.15
C SER A 683 6.27 11.74 2.37
N VAL A 684 6.87 11.28 1.27
CA VAL A 684 7.98 10.33 1.27
C VAL A 684 9.27 11.04 0.89
N LEU A 685 10.27 11.01 1.76
CA LEU A 685 11.59 11.56 1.50
C LEU A 685 12.59 10.41 1.51
N ARG A 686 13.11 10.09 0.33
CA ARG A 686 13.89 8.86 0.14
C ARG A 686 15.16 9.04 -0.68
N ASP A 687 16.21 8.34 -0.26
CA ASP A 687 17.51 8.26 -0.96
C ASP A 687 18.19 9.65 -1.19
N ASN A 688 17.79 10.69 -0.44
CA ASN A 688 18.36 12.04 -0.57
C ASN A 688 19.75 12.13 0.08
N GLN A 689 20.62 12.98 -0.46
CA GLN A 689 22.03 13.11 -0.06
C GLN A 689 22.36 14.45 0.61
N ASN A 690 23.16 14.38 1.66
CA ASN A 690 23.35 15.43 2.65
C ASN A 690 22.00 15.89 3.21
N SER A 691 21.37 15.09 4.08
CA SER A 691 20.08 15.41 4.75
C SER A 691 18.86 15.49 3.81
N ALA A 692 17.74 14.91 4.22
CA ALA A 692 16.49 15.03 3.46
C ALA A 692 15.74 16.34 3.76
N LEU A 693 15.83 16.84 4.99
CA LEU A 693 15.29 18.12 5.42
C LEU A 693 16.31 18.85 6.30
N TRP A 694 16.61 20.11 6.00
CA TRP A 694 17.37 21.00 6.86
C TRP A 694 16.56 22.22 7.26
N VAL A 695 16.69 22.62 8.52
CA VAL A 695 15.95 23.75 9.11
C VAL A 695 16.95 24.65 9.84
N SER A 696 17.08 25.91 9.42
CA SER A 696 18.07 26.85 9.97
C SER A 696 17.44 28.23 10.23
N ALA A 697 17.29 28.59 11.51
CA ALA A 697 16.44 29.70 11.98
C ALA A 697 14.96 29.67 11.49
N GLY A 698 14.47 28.49 11.09
CA GLY A 698 13.16 28.28 10.48
C GLY A 698 12.17 27.53 11.39
N THR A 699 10.98 27.27 10.89
CA THR A 699 9.99 26.38 11.51
C THR A 699 9.62 25.25 10.56
N ALA A 700 9.64 24.01 11.04
CA ALA A 700 9.13 22.85 10.31
C ALA A 700 8.17 22.03 11.18
N VAL A 701 7.03 21.64 10.59
CA VAL A 701 6.07 20.69 11.15
C VAL A 701 5.98 19.51 10.19
N VAL A 702 6.17 18.29 10.71
CA VAL A 702 6.22 17.04 9.95
C VAL A 702 5.21 16.06 10.53
N SER A 703 4.33 15.51 9.68
CA SER A 703 3.20 14.66 10.07
C SER A 703 3.00 13.52 9.08
N GLY A 704 2.81 12.27 9.56
CA GLY A 704 2.46 11.14 8.69
C GLY A 704 3.50 10.80 7.60
N CYS A 705 4.74 11.29 7.75
CA CYS A 705 5.75 11.21 6.70
C CYS A 705 6.63 9.97 6.84
N THR A 706 7.32 9.61 5.75
CA THR A 706 8.31 8.53 5.73
C THR A 706 9.66 9.04 5.23
N PHE A 707 10.71 8.87 6.03
CA PHE A 707 12.09 9.20 5.71
C PHE A 707 12.91 7.91 5.60
N GLU A 708 13.27 7.52 4.37
CA GLU A 708 13.93 6.26 4.07
C GLU A 708 15.31 6.42 3.42
N HIS A 709 16.31 5.71 3.95
CA HIS A 709 17.64 5.57 3.35
C HIS A 709 18.38 6.88 3.02
N ASN A 710 17.96 7.99 3.62
CA ASN A 710 18.60 9.28 3.39
C ASN A 710 19.98 9.33 4.06
N GLN A 711 20.91 10.01 3.41
CA GLN A 711 22.32 10.04 3.80
C GLN A 711 22.71 11.46 4.17
N GLY A 712 23.06 11.67 5.43
CA GLY A 712 23.65 12.89 5.95
C GLY A 712 25.16 12.86 5.81
N GLY A 713 25.77 14.02 5.56
CA GLY A 713 27.23 14.15 5.58
C GLY A 713 27.74 14.08 7.02
N SER A 714 27.94 15.24 7.64
CA SER A 714 28.20 15.31 9.09
C SER A 714 26.92 15.21 9.91
N TRP A 715 25.83 15.80 9.44
CA TRP A 715 24.59 16.05 10.20
C TRP A 715 23.45 15.12 9.75
N GLY A 716 22.31 15.18 10.44
CA GLY A 716 21.34 14.08 10.47
C GLY A 716 20.79 13.62 9.12
N GLY A 717 20.65 12.30 8.96
CA GLY A 717 20.41 11.69 7.65
C GLY A 717 19.05 12.02 7.07
N ALA A 718 18.02 11.99 7.91
CA ALA A 718 16.68 12.43 7.58
C ALA A 718 16.52 13.94 7.81
N ILE A 719 16.78 14.43 9.03
CA ILE A 719 16.54 15.83 9.41
C ILE A 719 17.74 16.42 10.16
N ALA A 720 18.16 17.62 9.76
CA ALA A 720 19.13 18.45 10.50
C ALA A 720 18.51 19.81 10.85
N ALA A 721 18.27 20.07 12.13
CA ALA A 721 17.72 21.35 12.61
C ALA A 721 18.76 22.12 13.43
N GLU A 722 18.98 23.39 13.09
CA GLU A 722 19.99 24.24 13.72
C GLU A 722 19.60 25.72 13.88
N ALA A 723 20.44 26.50 14.58
CA ALA A 723 20.42 27.96 14.62
C ALA A 723 19.09 28.60 15.06
N ASN A 724 18.55 28.21 16.21
CA ASN A 724 17.30 28.74 16.79
C ASN A 724 16.05 28.34 15.98
N SER A 725 16.05 27.14 15.40
CA SER A 725 14.91 26.56 14.71
C SER A 725 13.87 25.95 15.64
N THR A 726 12.64 25.78 15.13
CA THR A 726 11.58 24.98 15.74
C THR A 726 11.24 23.80 14.83
N LEU A 727 11.28 22.59 15.38
CA LEU A 727 10.98 21.34 14.67
C LEU A 727 9.93 20.55 15.47
N THR A 728 8.77 20.33 14.86
CA THR A 728 7.72 19.44 15.37
C THR A 728 7.59 18.25 14.44
N VAL A 729 7.66 17.04 14.97
CA VAL A 729 7.53 15.79 14.23
C VAL A 729 6.52 14.91 14.96
N HIS A 730 5.49 14.46 14.25
CA HIS A 730 4.53 13.49 14.77
C HIS A 730 4.16 12.42 13.74
N ASP A 731 3.78 11.23 14.21
CA ASP A 731 3.28 10.11 13.38
C ASP A 731 4.20 9.77 12.19
N THR A 732 5.51 9.95 12.36
CA THR A 732 6.50 9.92 11.26
C THR A 732 7.43 8.72 11.40
N HIS A 733 7.76 8.10 10.27
CA HIS A 733 8.61 6.91 10.18
C HIS A 733 10.01 7.26 9.65
N PHE A 734 11.05 6.85 10.37
CA PHE A 734 12.46 7.03 10.02
C PHE A 734 13.15 5.67 9.91
N ALA A 735 13.39 5.20 8.69
CA ALA A 735 13.97 3.88 8.44
C ALA A 735 15.29 3.93 7.66
N GLY A 736 16.33 3.28 8.19
CA GLY A 736 17.59 3.05 7.47
C GLY A 736 18.38 4.32 7.10
N ASN A 737 18.10 5.47 7.72
CA ASN A 737 18.83 6.71 7.46
C ASN A 737 20.24 6.64 8.08
N SER A 738 21.19 7.36 7.51
CA SER A 738 22.60 7.33 7.96
C SER A 738 23.26 8.70 7.99
N ALA A 739 24.15 8.96 8.95
CA ALA A 739 24.86 10.24 9.09
C ALA A 739 26.17 10.15 9.88
N GLY A 740 26.93 11.25 9.94
CA GLY A 740 28.02 11.42 10.91
C GLY A 740 27.52 11.43 12.37
N TYR A 741 26.50 12.24 12.64
CA TYR A 741 25.79 12.39 13.92
C TYR A 741 24.28 12.32 13.68
N GLY A 742 23.50 11.73 14.59
CA GLY A 742 22.03 11.71 14.52
C GLY A 742 21.50 11.00 13.29
N GLY A 743 21.64 9.67 13.21
CA GLY A 743 21.42 8.90 11.97
C GLY A 743 20.08 9.20 11.26
N ALA A 744 19.02 9.47 12.03
CA ALA A 744 17.81 10.12 11.52
C ALA A 744 17.83 11.64 11.76
N ILE A 745 17.85 12.09 13.02
CA ILE A 745 17.65 13.50 13.39
C ILE A 745 18.86 14.07 14.17
N VAL A 746 19.31 15.26 13.77
CA VAL A 746 20.13 16.17 14.59
C VAL A 746 19.33 17.40 14.97
N ALA A 747 19.42 17.82 16.23
CA ALA A 747 18.92 19.10 16.74
C ALA A 747 20.03 19.87 17.46
N SER A 748 20.32 21.09 16.99
CA SER A 748 21.32 22.02 17.53
C SER A 748 20.65 23.37 17.78
N GLU A 749 20.82 24.02 18.94
CA GLU A 749 20.12 25.28 19.25
C GLU A 749 18.61 25.26 18.87
N THR A 750 17.91 24.14 19.05
CA THR A 750 16.60 23.89 18.44
C THR A 750 15.55 23.54 19.50
N ALA A 751 14.31 23.99 19.30
CA ALA A 751 13.14 23.49 20.00
C ALA A 751 12.56 22.30 19.23
N LEU A 752 12.83 21.08 19.71
CA LEU A 752 12.39 19.81 19.13
C LEU A 752 11.20 19.23 19.91
N THR A 753 10.08 19.00 19.22
CA THR A 753 8.97 18.17 19.71
C THR A 753 8.83 16.95 18.81
N LEU A 754 8.77 15.76 19.40
CA LEU A 754 8.77 14.47 18.73
C LEU A 754 7.75 13.54 19.37
N THR A 755 6.68 13.18 18.64
CA THR A 755 5.56 12.40 19.20
C THR A 755 5.18 11.22 18.30
N ALA A 756 4.72 10.11 18.89
CA ALA A 756 4.14 8.96 18.17
C ALA A 756 4.99 8.42 16.97
N SER A 757 6.29 8.70 16.94
CA SER A 757 7.16 8.50 15.77
C SER A 757 8.07 7.30 15.93
N ARG A 758 8.48 6.71 14.81
CA ARG A 758 9.18 5.41 14.77
C ARG A 758 10.53 5.50 14.10
N PHE A 759 11.58 4.98 14.73
CA PHE A 759 12.97 5.03 14.31
C PHE A 759 13.56 3.62 14.22
N TYR A 760 13.65 3.08 13.00
CA TYR A 760 14.16 1.73 12.75
C TYR A 760 15.50 1.74 12.01
N SER A 761 16.49 1.03 12.55
CA SER A 761 17.75 0.72 11.87
C SER A 761 18.53 1.95 11.34
N ASN A 762 18.38 3.11 11.96
CA ASN A 762 19.14 4.31 11.61
C ASN A 762 20.57 4.20 12.16
N THR A 763 21.54 4.80 11.47
CA THR A 763 22.96 4.61 11.75
C THR A 763 23.74 5.93 11.83
N ALA A 764 24.54 6.10 12.88
CA ALA A 764 25.46 7.22 13.02
C ALA A 764 26.91 6.71 13.10
N VAL A 765 27.81 7.30 12.32
CA VAL A 765 29.25 6.98 12.36
C VAL A 765 29.85 7.34 13.72
N SER A 766 29.39 8.43 14.34
CA SER A 766 29.87 8.94 15.61
C SER A 766 28.87 8.72 16.75
N GLN A 767 27.78 9.49 16.81
CA GLN A 767 26.92 9.58 18.01
C GLN A 767 25.44 9.73 17.63
N GLY A 768 24.56 9.17 18.47
CA GLY A 768 23.10 9.22 18.30
C GLY A 768 22.63 8.45 17.07
N GLY A 769 22.54 7.12 17.14
CA GLY A 769 22.17 6.29 15.99
C GLY A 769 20.83 6.65 15.36
N ALA A 770 19.85 7.11 16.15
CA ALA A 770 18.63 7.75 15.66
C ALA A 770 18.65 9.27 15.87
N LEU A 771 18.82 9.71 17.12
CA LEU A 771 18.62 11.10 17.53
C LEU A 771 19.86 11.65 18.25
N PHE A 772 20.33 12.83 17.84
CA PHE A 772 21.38 13.59 18.53
C PHE A 772 20.93 15.02 18.80
N VAL A 773 20.88 15.41 20.09
CA VAL A 773 20.43 16.72 20.56
C VAL A 773 21.59 17.45 21.25
N HIS A 774 21.94 18.66 20.80
CA HIS A 774 23.04 19.42 21.39
C HIS A 774 22.86 20.95 21.38
N ALA A 775 23.85 21.64 21.98
CA ALA A 775 24.00 23.10 21.97
C ALA A 775 22.75 23.88 22.45
N ASN A 776 22.38 23.70 23.72
CA ASN A 776 21.26 24.37 24.38
C ASN A 776 19.90 24.13 23.71
N SER A 777 19.73 22.98 23.05
CA SER A 777 18.43 22.58 22.50
C SER A 777 17.45 22.21 23.62
N ALA A 778 16.15 22.34 23.32
CA ALA A 778 15.07 21.84 24.15
C ALA A 778 14.41 20.65 23.43
N VAL A 779 14.29 19.50 24.10
CA VAL A 779 13.65 18.30 23.54
C VAL A 779 12.41 17.89 24.34
N LEU A 780 11.31 17.66 23.65
CA LEU A 780 10.13 16.97 24.16
C LEU A 780 9.90 15.75 23.28
N ALA A 781 10.25 14.55 23.76
CA ALA A 781 10.01 13.31 23.04
C ALA A 781 9.09 12.40 23.86
N HIS A 782 7.89 12.09 23.34
CA HIS A 782 6.98 11.15 23.99
C HIS A 782 6.21 10.22 23.03
N HIS A 783 5.89 9.01 23.50
CA HIS A 783 5.23 7.96 22.71
C HIS A 783 6.03 7.47 21.48
N ASN A 784 7.35 7.61 21.48
CA ASN A 784 8.18 7.22 20.32
C ASN A 784 8.77 5.82 20.46
N HIS A 785 9.02 5.18 19.31
CA HIS A 785 9.60 3.85 19.20
C HIS A 785 10.99 3.94 18.55
N PHE A 786 12.03 3.44 19.20
CA PHE A 786 13.40 3.38 18.66
C PHE A 786 13.91 1.94 18.67
N ALA A 787 14.04 1.29 17.51
CA ALA A 787 14.50 -0.09 17.43
C ALA A 787 15.67 -0.31 16.45
N GLY A 788 16.68 -1.07 16.89
CA GLY A 788 17.79 -1.51 16.04
C GLY A 788 18.73 -0.40 15.54
N ASN A 789 18.71 0.79 16.14
CA ASN A 789 19.55 1.92 15.74
C ASN A 789 20.99 1.73 16.22
N ALA A 790 22.00 2.29 15.54
CA ALA A 790 23.41 2.07 15.86
C ALA A 790 24.25 3.35 15.83
N GLY A 791 25.03 3.60 16.90
CA GLY A 791 25.96 4.73 17.00
C GLY A 791 27.41 4.27 17.21
N GLY A 792 28.30 4.52 16.24
CA GLY A 792 29.65 3.94 16.18
C GLY A 792 30.61 4.34 17.31
N GLY A 793 30.33 5.42 18.04
CA GLY A 793 31.17 6.00 19.09
C GLY A 793 30.55 6.06 20.49
N SER A 794 29.32 5.55 20.67
CA SER A 794 28.39 5.60 21.83
C SER A 794 27.11 6.40 21.52
N GLY A 795 26.01 6.13 22.26
CA GLY A 795 24.68 6.69 21.96
C GLY A 795 23.99 5.94 20.82
N GLY A 796 23.53 4.71 21.08
CA GLY A 796 22.98 3.78 20.10
C GLY A 796 21.63 4.21 19.51
N ALA A 797 20.71 4.75 20.33
CA ALA A 797 19.47 5.35 19.84
C ALA A 797 19.48 6.87 20.04
N ILE A 798 19.55 7.34 21.28
CA ILE A 798 19.43 8.77 21.64
C ILE A 798 20.71 9.26 22.32
N GLU A 799 21.20 10.43 21.93
CA GLU A 799 22.23 11.16 22.67
C GLU A 799 21.84 12.64 22.90
N ILE A 800 22.04 13.11 24.13
CA ILE A 800 21.76 14.49 24.56
C ILE A 800 23.02 15.09 25.20
N ALA A 801 23.48 16.24 24.70
CA ALA A 801 24.66 16.95 25.17
C ALA A 801 24.38 18.44 25.41
N ALA A 802 24.77 18.98 26.56
CA ALA A 802 24.63 20.42 26.88
C ALA A 802 23.24 21.00 26.51
N SER A 803 22.18 20.26 26.79
CA SER A 803 20.78 20.50 26.37
C SER A 803 19.83 19.95 27.44
N GLY A 804 18.54 20.25 27.35
CA GLY A 804 17.58 19.77 28.34
C GLY A 804 16.18 19.47 27.80
N GLY A 805 15.31 18.95 28.65
CA GLY A 805 13.94 18.62 28.27
C GLY A 805 13.37 17.36 28.92
N LEU A 806 12.53 16.65 28.18
CA LEU A 806 11.74 15.51 28.64
C LEU A 806 11.75 14.36 27.61
N LEU A 807 12.10 13.17 28.07
CA LEU A 807 11.87 11.89 27.39
C LEU A 807 10.85 11.09 28.23
N GLU A 808 9.62 10.94 27.73
CA GLU A 808 8.51 10.29 28.43
C GLU A 808 7.82 9.21 27.59
N ASN A 809 7.36 8.10 28.17
CA ASN A 809 6.59 7.07 27.44
C ASN A 809 7.26 6.57 26.13
N ASN A 810 8.60 6.54 26.05
CA ASN A 810 9.29 6.04 24.85
C ASN A 810 9.73 4.59 25.03
N VAL A 811 9.69 3.84 23.92
CA VAL A 811 10.12 2.45 23.83
C VAL A 811 11.42 2.36 23.05
N LEU A 812 12.47 1.81 23.65
CA LEU A 812 13.80 1.70 23.08
C LEU A 812 14.25 0.24 23.07
N LEU A 813 14.47 -0.32 21.88
CA LEU A 813 14.74 -1.73 21.66
C LEU A 813 16.07 -1.93 20.93
N ARG A 814 16.89 -2.85 21.45
CA ARG A 814 17.95 -3.57 20.72
C ARG A 814 18.85 -2.68 19.86
N SER A 815 19.17 -1.48 20.35
CA SER A 815 20.00 -0.50 19.66
C SER A 815 21.47 -0.66 20.07
N ALA A 816 22.38 -0.66 19.10
CA ALA A 816 23.78 -0.98 19.30
C ALA A 816 24.54 0.18 19.97
N GLY A 817 24.96 -0.04 21.22
CA GLY A 817 25.59 0.96 22.09
C GLY A 817 24.71 1.29 23.29
N ALA A 818 25.01 2.39 23.99
CA ALA A 818 24.14 2.84 25.10
C ALA A 818 22.81 3.35 24.54
N GLN A 819 21.65 2.84 24.98
CA GLN A 819 20.36 3.23 24.38
C GLN A 819 20.09 4.74 24.51
N VAL A 820 20.31 5.29 25.71
CA VAL A 820 20.36 6.74 25.93
C VAL A 820 21.72 7.15 26.49
N GLN A 821 22.35 8.18 25.91
CA GLN A 821 23.58 8.80 26.41
C GLN A 821 23.36 10.28 26.77
N ILE A 822 23.84 10.70 27.94
CA ILE A 822 23.64 12.06 28.49
C ILE A 822 25.00 12.63 28.93
N ARG A 823 25.38 13.83 28.45
CA ARG A 823 26.70 14.43 28.71
C ARG A 823 26.73 15.96 28.77
N ASP A 824 27.91 16.50 29.08
CA ASP A 824 28.28 17.92 28.92
C ASP A 824 27.33 18.91 29.62
N GLY A 825 26.87 18.57 30.82
CA GLY A 825 25.97 19.44 31.59
C GLY A 825 24.50 19.36 31.18
N ALA A 826 24.10 18.35 30.40
CA ALA A 826 22.69 18.14 30.06
C ALA A 826 21.81 17.86 31.30
N ASP A 827 20.63 18.47 31.29
CA ASP A 827 19.61 18.43 32.35
C ASP A 827 18.27 18.02 31.72
N VAL A 828 18.02 16.72 31.71
CA VAL A 828 16.89 16.09 31.03
C VAL A 828 16.16 15.17 32.01
N THR A 829 14.83 15.19 31.95
CA THR A 829 13.98 14.25 32.68
C THR A 829 13.71 13.04 31.80
N LEU A 830 14.06 11.85 32.27
CA LEU A 830 13.71 10.57 31.68
C LEU A 830 12.69 9.92 32.60
N ARG A 831 11.48 9.71 32.12
CA ARG A 831 10.45 9.01 32.90
C ARG A 831 9.59 8.08 32.08
N HIS A 832 9.10 7.01 32.67
CA HIS A 832 8.15 6.11 32.01
C HIS A 832 8.66 5.53 30.67
N ASN A 833 9.97 5.39 30.49
CA ASN A 833 10.52 4.79 29.27
C ASN A 833 10.80 3.30 29.51
N THR A 834 10.60 2.47 28.49
CA THR A 834 10.96 1.05 28.50
C THR A 834 12.15 0.80 27.58
N LEU A 835 13.26 0.32 28.15
CA LEU A 835 14.55 0.10 27.50
C LEU A 835 14.90 -1.41 27.53
N VAL A 836 14.91 -2.05 26.37
CA VAL A 836 15.19 -3.50 26.21
C VAL A 836 16.43 -3.69 25.33
N GLY A 837 17.53 -4.16 25.90
CA GLY A 837 18.83 -4.29 25.20
C GLY A 837 19.03 -5.61 24.45
N ASP A 838 20.15 -5.70 23.75
CA ASP A 838 20.56 -6.85 22.92
C ASP A 838 21.80 -7.61 23.47
N GLY A 839 22.39 -7.14 24.57
CA GLY A 839 23.65 -7.68 25.12
C GLY A 839 24.92 -7.01 24.58
N GLY A 840 24.82 -5.89 23.87
CA GLY A 840 25.96 -5.15 23.30
C GLY A 840 26.30 -3.80 23.95
N GLY A 841 25.48 -3.26 24.86
CA GLY A 841 25.69 -1.94 25.46
C GLY A 841 24.73 -1.56 26.59
N ASP A 842 25.06 -0.44 27.25
CA ASP A 842 24.36 0.07 28.44
C ASP A 842 22.90 0.47 28.17
N GLY A 843 22.06 0.53 29.21
CA GLY A 843 20.73 1.13 29.10
C GLY A 843 20.81 2.65 29.04
N ILE A 844 21.24 3.27 30.13
CA ILE A 844 21.44 4.72 30.24
C ILE A 844 22.89 4.99 30.65
N ARG A 845 23.62 5.76 29.84
CA ARG A 845 25.01 6.14 30.09
C ARG A 845 25.14 7.64 30.41
N LEU A 846 25.70 7.94 31.57
CA LEU A 846 25.92 9.29 32.07
C LEU A 846 27.41 9.65 32.00
N LEU A 847 27.73 10.81 31.42
CA LEU A 847 29.10 11.34 31.35
C LEU A 847 29.23 12.65 32.13
N ALA A 848 30.47 12.98 32.47
CA ALA A 848 30.83 14.10 33.36
C ALA A 848 30.01 15.37 33.13
N GLY A 849 29.44 15.90 34.22
CA GLY A 849 28.60 17.09 34.25
C GLY A 849 27.10 16.84 34.13
N ALA A 850 26.64 15.67 33.67
CA ALA A 850 25.21 15.38 33.55
C ALA A 850 24.46 15.41 34.90
N GLN A 851 23.26 16.01 34.92
CA GLN A 851 22.41 16.14 36.11
C GLN A 851 20.94 15.69 35.91
N PRO A 852 20.65 14.59 35.18
CA PRO A 852 19.28 14.25 34.80
C PRO A 852 18.42 13.78 35.98
N VAL A 853 17.09 13.91 35.82
CA VAL A 853 16.10 13.18 36.63
C VAL A 853 15.75 11.89 35.88
N ILE A 854 15.85 10.74 36.54
CA ILE A 854 15.53 9.44 35.94
C ILE A 854 14.59 8.71 36.91
N ALA A 855 13.30 8.64 36.57
CA ALA A 855 12.28 8.06 37.44
C ALA A 855 11.23 7.22 36.71
N ASN A 856 10.70 6.16 37.32
CA ASN A 856 9.68 5.29 36.71
C ASN A 856 10.11 4.67 35.35
N ASN A 857 11.41 4.45 35.09
CA ASN A 857 11.86 3.79 33.86
C ASN A 857 12.10 2.28 34.08
N LEU A 858 11.80 1.47 33.06
CA LEU A 858 12.02 0.03 33.02
C LEU A 858 13.21 -0.30 32.12
N LEU A 859 14.23 -0.95 32.66
CA LEU A 859 15.47 -1.33 31.96
C LEU A 859 15.67 -2.84 32.10
N THR A 860 15.81 -3.57 30.98
CA THR A 860 15.94 -5.03 31.00
C THR A 860 16.80 -5.60 29.86
N ALA A 861 17.27 -6.85 30.04
CA ALA A 861 18.20 -7.64 29.22
C ALA A 861 19.70 -7.54 29.62
N HIS A 862 20.55 -8.27 28.89
CA HIS A 862 21.99 -8.36 29.16
C HIS A 862 22.66 -6.97 29.04
N ASP A 863 23.39 -6.59 30.10
CA ASP A 863 24.16 -5.35 30.24
C ASP A 863 23.39 -4.01 30.23
N VAL A 864 22.06 -4.07 30.36
CA VAL A 864 21.19 -2.89 30.42
C VAL A 864 21.08 -2.36 31.85
N GLY A 865 22.04 -1.51 32.24
CA GLY A 865 22.03 -0.78 33.51
C GLY A 865 22.13 0.74 33.36
N ILE A 866 22.16 1.44 34.49
CA ILE A 866 22.54 2.86 34.57
C ILE A 866 24.04 2.92 34.89
N THR A 867 24.82 3.47 33.96
CA THR A 867 26.27 3.61 34.08
C THR A 867 26.68 5.08 34.16
N ALA A 868 27.76 5.37 34.88
CA ALA A 868 28.37 6.69 34.91
C ALA A 868 29.88 6.65 34.67
N SER A 869 30.41 7.73 34.08
CA SER A 869 31.84 7.99 33.95
C SER A 869 32.16 9.46 34.21
N GLY A 870 33.01 9.71 35.22
CA GLY A 870 33.31 11.04 35.72
C GLY A 870 32.37 11.50 36.84
N VAL A 871 32.32 12.82 37.08
CA VAL A 871 31.47 13.40 38.14
C VAL A 871 30.09 13.70 37.56
N VAL A 872 29.06 13.01 38.04
CA VAL A 872 27.65 13.20 37.67
C VAL A 872 26.79 13.29 38.93
N THR A 873 25.60 13.90 38.82
CA THR A 873 24.66 14.01 39.95
C THR A 873 23.22 13.76 39.49
N PRO A 874 22.88 12.55 39.02
CA PRO A 874 21.50 12.22 38.66
C PRO A 874 20.60 12.12 39.90
N LEU A 875 19.32 12.46 39.74
CA LEU A 875 18.27 12.12 40.70
C LEU A 875 17.57 10.84 40.21
N LEU A 876 17.71 9.75 40.98
CA LEU A 876 17.10 8.46 40.67
C LEU A 876 15.95 8.15 41.64
N SER A 877 14.83 7.63 41.13
CA SER A 877 13.73 7.12 41.97
C SER A 877 12.75 6.20 41.22
N HIS A 878 12.32 5.10 41.85
CA HIS A 878 11.30 4.18 41.33
C HIS A 878 11.56 3.63 39.91
N ASN A 879 12.82 3.37 39.56
CA ASN A 879 13.18 2.68 38.32
C ASN A 879 13.30 1.16 38.56
N LEU A 880 12.97 0.33 37.57
CA LEU A 880 13.12 -1.13 37.64
C LEU A 880 14.22 -1.58 36.67
N LEU A 881 15.26 -2.23 37.21
CA LEU A 881 16.43 -2.67 36.44
C LEU A 881 16.64 -4.19 36.57
N TRP A 882 16.64 -4.90 35.44
CA TRP A 882 16.82 -6.36 35.38
C TRP A 882 18.00 -6.73 34.46
N ALA A 883 19.21 -6.63 35.01
CA ALA A 883 20.45 -6.95 34.31
C ALA A 883 21.00 -8.33 34.71
N HIS A 884 21.23 -9.21 33.74
CA HIS A 884 21.65 -10.60 34.00
C HIS A 884 23.16 -10.83 34.14
N ALA A 885 24.02 -9.89 33.70
CA ALA A 885 25.47 -10.12 33.56
C ALA A 885 26.39 -9.06 34.20
N THR A 886 25.90 -7.84 34.41
CA THR A 886 26.64 -6.75 35.06
C THR A 886 25.81 -6.08 36.15
N ALA A 887 26.46 -5.30 37.01
CA ALA A 887 25.76 -4.57 38.07
C ALA A 887 24.79 -3.54 37.44
N ALA A 888 23.51 -3.60 37.85
CA ALA A 888 22.46 -2.70 37.39
C ALA A 888 22.81 -1.20 37.54
N TYR A 889 23.63 -0.87 38.53
CA TYR A 889 24.19 0.46 38.73
C TYR A 889 25.72 0.38 38.72
N GLN A 890 26.36 1.17 37.84
CA GLN A 890 27.81 1.28 37.79
C GLN A 890 28.24 2.72 38.03
N GLN A 891 29.02 2.94 39.10
CA GLN A 891 29.50 4.26 39.54
C GLN A 891 28.39 5.25 39.96
N VAL A 892 27.15 4.77 40.07
CA VAL A 892 25.99 5.48 40.65
C VAL A 892 25.41 4.60 41.77
N ALA A 893 24.71 5.21 42.74
CA ALA A 893 23.96 4.49 43.76
C ALA A 893 22.47 4.41 43.38
N PRO A 894 21.74 3.33 43.75
CA PRO A 894 20.29 3.26 43.54
C PRO A 894 19.52 4.41 44.20
N GLY A 895 18.43 4.80 43.56
CA GLY A 895 17.48 5.80 44.02
C GLY A 895 16.54 5.32 45.12
N VAL A 896 15.63 6.21 45.53
CA VAL A 896 14.53 5.84 46.44
C VAL A 896 13.46 5.11 45.64
N GLY A 897 13.05 3.91 46.10
CA GLY A 897 12.04 3.10 45.42
C GLY A 897 12.53 2.32 44.20
N ASP A 898 13.81 2.44 43.82
CA ASP A 898 14.40 1.67 42.73
C ASP A 898 14.38 0.16 43.02
N LEU A 899 14.01 -0.65 42.02
CA LEU A 899 13.84 -2.10 42.09
C LEU A 899 14.85 -2.84 41.22
N GLN A 900 15.26 -4.03 41.67
CA GLN A 900 16.03 -5.01 40.89
C GLN A 900 15.28 -6.34 40.87
N ARG A 901 14.25 -6.42 40.01
CA ARG A 901 13.28 -7.51 39.92
C ARG A 901 12.95 -7.81 38.46
N ASP A 902 12.40 -8.98 38.19
CA ASP A 902 12.00 -9.37 36.83
C ASP A 902 10.78 -8.53 36.37
N PRO A 903 10.85 -7.83 35.23
CA PRO A 903 9.71 -7.10 34.69
C PRO A 903 8.65 -8.01 34.05
N ASP A 904 8.89 -9.31 33.86
CA ASP A 904 7.91 -10.28 33.29
C ASP A 904 7.21 -9.72 32.03
N LEU A 905 7.95 -9.30 31.01
CA LEU A 905 7.33 -8.74 29.80
C LEU A 905 6.60 -9.83 28.98
N LEU A 906 5.46 -9.49 28.37
CA LEU A 906 4.63 -10.40 27.57
C LEU A 906 5.34 -10.82 26.27
N ALA A 907 6.13 -11.89 26.35
CA ALA A 907 6.87 -12.41 25.21
C ALA A 907 5.98 -13.05 24.13
N GLN A 908 5.44 -12.25 23.20
CA GLN A 908 4.80 -12.74 21.96
C GLN A 908 5.44 -12.22 20.66
N THR A 909 6.13 -11.08 20.68
CA THR A 909 7.04 -10.65 19.59
C THR A 909 8.29 -9.95 20.17
N PRO A 910 9.37 -9.75 19.40
CA PRO A 910 10.56 -9.00 19.85
C PRO A 910 10.37 -7.50 20.10
N ASP A 911 9.15 -6.99 19.87
CA ASP A 911 8.79 -5.57 19.97
C ASP A 911 7.59 -5.32 20.92
N ASP A 912 7.05 -6.37 21.55
CA ASP A 912 6.02 -6.30 22.58
C ASP A 912 6.67 -6.00 23.95
N VAL A 913 6.32 -4.87 24.56
CA VAL A 913 6.88 -4.40 25.84
C VAL A 913 5.85 -4.38 26.97
N ARG A 914 4.67 -4.96 26.76
CA ARG A 914 3.58 -4.93 27.73
C ARG A 914 3.89 -5.79 28.95
N LEU A 915 3.40 -5.36 30.11
CA LEU A 915 3.67 -6.00 31.40
C LEU A 915 2.89 -7.32 31.55
N GLY A 916 3.56 -8.35 32.04
CA GLY A 916 2.98 -9.65 32.38
C GLY A 916 2.30 -9.67 33.74
N VAL A 917 1.52 -10.73 33.98
CA VAL A 917 0.67 -10.88 35.18
C VAL A 917 1.48 -11.00 36.48
N CYS A 918 2.79 -11.24 36.40
CA CYS A 918 3.70 -11.35 37.53
C CYS A 918 4.77 -10.24 37.53
N SER A 919 4.55 -9.16 36.76
CA SER A 919 5.50 -8.07 36.59
C SER A 919 5.66 -7.23 37.86
N TRP A 920 6.91 -7.10 38.32
CA TRP A 920 7.27 -6.22 39.44
C TRP A 920 7.27 -4.73 39.08
N ALA A 921 6.86 -4.35 37.87
CA ALA A 921 6.63 -2.94 37.50
C ALA A 921 5.26 -2.42 37.94
N VAL A 922 4.28 -3.32 38.13
CA VAL A 922 2.87 -2.98 38.35
C VAL A 922 2.65 -2.30 39.70
N ASP A 923 1.99 -1.15 39.70
CA ASP A 923 1.72 -0.30 40.87
C ASP A 923 2.98 0.10 41.68
N GLN A 924 4.19 0.05 41.11
CA GLN A 924 5.43 0.34 41.86
C GLN A 924 6.00 1.75 41.64
N GLY A 925 5.44 2.54 40.73
CA GLY A 925 5.96 3.87 40.38
C GLY A 925 5.57 5.02 41.32
N ASP A 926 6.19 6.18 41.09
CA ASP A 926 5.89 7.43 41.79
C ASP A 926 4.89 8.29 41.00
N ASN A 927 3.66 8.40 41.51
CA ASN A 927 2.61 9.26 40.97
C ASN A 927 3.01 10.76 40.96
N ALA A 928 3.96 11.21 41.78
CA ALA A 928 4.46 12.58 41.72
C ALA A 928 5.24 12.86 40.41
N GLN A 929 5.67 11.79 39.71
CA GLN A 929 6.35 11.87 38.42
C GLN A 929 5.43 11.49 37.24
N GLY A 930 4.13 11.23 37.40
CA GLY A 930 3.26 10.89 36.26
C GLY A 930 1.76 10.92 36.54
N ALA A 931 1.03 11.60 35.65
CA ALA A 931 -0.40 11.45 35.41
C ALA A 931 -0.66 11.89 33.97
N GLY A 932 -1.43 11.13 33.19
CA GLY A 932 -1.55 11.31 31.74
C GLY A 932 -1.97 10.03 31.04
N ASP A 933 -1.40 9.79 29.87
CA ASP A 933 -1.47 8.57 29.06
C ASP A 933 -0.17 7.73 29.14
N ASP A 934 -0.22 6.49 28.64
CA ASP A 934 0.90 5.56 28.46
C ASP A 934 1.30 5.43 26.97
N TYR A 935 2.28 4.58 26.64
CA TYR A 935 2.77 4.37 25.26
C TYR A 935 1.67 4.05 24.22
N GLU A 936 0.63 3.33 24.62
CA GLU A 936 -0.49 2.93 23.75
C GLU A 936 -1.65 3.94 23.78
N GLY A 937 -1.54 5.01 24.58
CA GLY A 937 -2.54 6.07 24.74
C GLY A 937 -3.54 5.83 25.88
N GLU A 938 -3.29 4.85 26.74
CA GLU A 938 -4.19 4.44 27.82
C GLU A 938 -3.93 5.24 29.12
N ALA A 939 -4.99 5.53 29.88
CA ALA A 939 -4.92 6.49 30.98
C ALA A 939 -4.21 5.93 32.24
N ARG A 940 -3.38 6.76 32.89
CA ARG A 940 -2.62 6.43 34.11
C ARG A 940 -2.80 7.45 35.25
N PRO A 941 -2.81 7.03 36.54
CA PRO A 941 -2.58 5.67 37.04
C PRO A 941 -3.82 4.75 37.06
N VAL A 942 -3.61 3.44 36.99
CA VAL A 942 -4.63 2.38 37.17
C VAL A 942 -4.26 1.47 38.36
N ASP A 943 -5.25 0.91 39.04
CA ASP A 943 -5.07 -0.13 40.08
C ASP A 943 -4.87 -1.49 39.38
N GLY A 944 -3.63 -1.77 38.98
CA GLY A 944 -3.22 -2.94 38.19
C GLY A 944 -2.98 -4.21 39.03
N ASP A 945 -2.69 -4.06 40.32
CA ASP A 945 -2.49 -5.17 41.27
C ASP A 945 -3.73 -5.50 42.13
N GLY A 946 -4.72 -4.61 42.20
CA GLY A 946 -5.99 -4.84 42.87
C GLY A 946 -5.99 -4.67 44.39
N ASP A 947 -4.98 -4.01 44.99
CA ASP A 947 -4.96 -3.68 46.41
C ASP A 947 -5.91 -2.52 46.80
N GLY A 948 -6.40 -1.76 45.81
CA GLY A 948 -7.26 -0.60 46.00
C GLY A 948 -6.55 0.77 45.96
N VAL A 949 -5.26 0.82 45.59
CA VAL A 949 -4.40 2.02 45.61
C VAL A 949 -3.65 2.20 44.29
N ALA A 950 -4.37 2.69 43.26
CA ALA A 950 -3.80 3.01 41.94
C ALA A 950 -2.51 3.85 42.01
N ARG A 951 -1.44 3.30 41.42
CA ARG A 951 -0.13 3.92 41.20
C ARG A 951 0.24 3.78 39.74
N VAL A 952 1.13 4.65 39.26
CA VAL A 952 1.68 4.50 37.91
C VAL A 952 2.58 3.29 37.85
N ASP A 953 2.53 2.57 36.74
CA ASP A 953 3.45 1.47 36.50
C ASP A 953 4.86 1.99 36.19
N ILE A 954 5.88 1.16 36.44
CA ILE A 954 7.25 1.47 36.06
C ILE A 954 7.46 1.11 34.60
N GLY A 955 7.58 2.10 33.73
CA GLY A 955 7.85 1.94 32.30
C GLY A 955 6.82 2.60 31.41
N ALA A 956 6.84 2.21 30.13
CA ALA A 956 6.05 2.83 29.08
C ALA A 956 4.61 2.28 28.95
N ASP A 957 4.35 1.07 29.47
CA ASP A 957 3.03 0.39 29.46
C ASP A 957 2.33 0.60 30.82
N GLU A 958 1.01 0.82 30.83
CA GLU A 958 0.16 0.85 32.02
C GLU A 958 -0.81 -0.34 32.04
N ARG A 959 -0.69 -1.20 33.05
CA ARG A 959 -1.41 -2.47 33.09
C ARG A 959 -2.89 -2.31 33.46
N LEU A 960 -3.74 -2.20 32.45
CA LEU A 960 -5.20 -2.09 32.61
C LEU A 960 -5.92 -3.28 33.28
N THR A 961 -5.30 -4.47 33.32
CA THR A 961 -5.95 -5.67 33.89
C THR A 961 -5.56 -5.87 35.35
N VAL A 962 -6.50 -5.55 36.23
CA VAL A 962 -6.45 -5.83 37.68
C VAL A 962 -6.04 -7.29 37.93
N THR A 963 -4.90 -7.47 38.58
CA THR A 963 -4.35 -8.76 39.00
C THR A 963 -4.61 -8.97 40.50
N ALA A 964 -3.62 -9.46 41.24
CA ALA A 964 -3.67 -9.60 42.69
C ALA A 964 -2.26 -9.33 43.23
N PRO A 965 -2.09 -8.74 44.42
CA PRO A 965 -0.79 -8.23 44.85
C PRO A 965 0.29 -9.30 44.86
N LEU A 966 1.49 -8.93 44.38
CA LEU A 966 2.58 -9.88 44.19
C LEU A 966 3.01 -10.53 45.51
N PRO A 967 3.36 -11.83 45.49
CA PRO A 967 3.91 -12.50 46.66
C PRO A 967 5.29 -11.93 46.98
N LEU A 968 5.51 -11.44 48.22
CA LEU A 968 6.81 -10.92 48.68
C LEU A 968 7.43 -11.89 49.70
N ALA A 969 8.59 -12.47 49.36
CA ALA A 969 9.27 -13.47 50.16
C ALA A 969 9.97 -12.86 51.37
N GLY A 970 9.71 -13.42 52.55
CA GLY A 970 10.28 -12.95 53.81
C GLY A 970 10.38 -14.06 54.84
N PHE A 971 11.52 -14.14 55.53
CA PHE A 971 11.65 -14.96 56.72
C PHE A 971 12.68 -14.42 57.72
N SER A 972 12.64 -14.98 58.92
CA SER A 972 13.69 -14.86 59.92
C SER A 972 14.09 -16.25 60.43
N SER A 973 15.35 -16.43 60.81
CA SER A 973 15.89 -17.70 61.31
C SER A 973 16.43 -17.57 62.73
N SER A 974 16.23 -18.59 63.57
CA SER A 974 16.94 -18.72 64.85
C SER A 974 17.61 -20.08 64.98
N VAL A 975 18.83 -20.12 65.52
CA VAL A 975 19.70 -21.30 65.50
C VAL A 975 20.02 -21.76 66.93
N SER A 976 19.93 -23.07 67.17
CA SER A 976 20.38 -23.72 68.39
C SER A 976 21.15 -25.00 68.06
N GLY A 977 22.47 -24.96 68.27
CA GLY A 977 23.35 -26.06 67.86
C GLY A 977 23.33 -26.25 66.34
N LEU A 978 23.04 -27.48 65.92
CA LEU A 978 22.88 -27.86 64.50
C LEU A 978 21.45 -27.68 63.97
N THR A 979 20.51 -27.15 64.76
CA THR A 979 19.11 -26.97 64.35
C THR A 979 18.79 -25.50 64.13
N ALA A 980 18.23 -25.18 62.96
CA ALA A 980 17.66 -23.88 62.62
C ALA A 980 16.13 -23.97 62.60
N THR A 981 15.46 -22.94 63.08
CA THR A 981 14.00 -22.77 63.01
C THR A 981 13.68 -21.50 62.25
N PHE A 982 12.71 -21.56 61.33
CA PHE A 982 12.39 -20.48 60.42
C PHE A 982 10.97 -19.96 60.68
N ALA A 983 10.85 -18.65 60.89
CA ALA A 983 9.58 -17.96 60.98
C ALA A 983 9.36 -17.18 59.68
N ASN A 984 8.32 -17.59 58.95
CA ASN A 984 7.92 -16.98 57.70
C ASN A 984 7.23 -15.63 57.97
N THR A 985 7.68 -14.60 57.25
CA THR A 985 7.16 -13.23 57.31
C THR A 985 6.75 -12.72 55.92
N SER A 986 6.55 -13.64 54.97
CA SER A 986 6.15 -13.34 53.60
C SER A 986 4.76 -12.73 53.51
N GLN A 987 4.53 -11.92 52.49
CA GLN A 987 3.24 -11.31 52.16
C GLN A 987 2.68 -11.94 50.88
N HIS A 988 1.34 -12.02 50.77
CA HIS A 988 0.58 -12.51 49.60
C HIS A 988 0.91 -13.94 49.05
N GLY A 989 1.86 -14.66 49.65
CA GLY A 989 2.18 -16.06 49.34
C GLY A 989 1.15 -17.06 49.90
N ALA A 990 0.66 -17.96 49.04
CA ALA A 990 -0.25 -19.05 49.39
C ALA A 990 0.47 -20.43 49.42
N GLY A 991 1.51 -20.61 48.61
CA GLY A 991 2.41 -21.76 48.62
C GLY A 991 3.80 -21.40 49.13
N PHE A 992 4.50 -22.37 49.74
CA PHE A 992 5.84 -22.21 50.31
C PHE A 992 6.70 -23.42 49.96
N ALA A 993 7.97 -23.18 49.63
CA ALA A 993 8.97 -24.21 49.35
C ALA A 993 10.32 -23.76 49.90
N TRP A 994 10.90 -24.57 50.79
CA TRP A 994 12.16 -24.30 51.49
C TRP A 994 13.24 -25.29 51.05
N ASP A 995 14.34 -24.78 50.50
CA ASP A 995 15.60 -25.52 50.35
C ASP A 995 16.59 -24.99 51.42
N PHE A 996 17.16 -25.89 52.22
CA PHE A 996 18.06 -25.52 53.31
C PHE A 996 19.53 -25.43 52.90
N GLY A 997 19.87 -25.68 51.62
CA GLY A 997 21.22 -25.54 51.07
C GLY A 997 22.18 -26.70 51.39
N ASP A 998 21.68 -27.80 51.97
CA ASP A 998 22.46 -28.98 52.35
C ASP A 998 22.15 -30.25 51.53
N GLY A 999 21.33 -30.12 50.48
CA GLY A 999 20.92 -31.22 49.60
C GLY A 999 19.82 -32.11 50.16
N THR A 1000 19.13 -31.69 51.23
CA THR A 1000 17.92 -32.36 51.72
C THR A 1000 16.69 -32.02 50.87
N ALA A 1001 15.59 -32.76 51.07
CA ALA A 1001 14.38 -32.58 50.26
C ALA A 1001 13.63 -31.28 50.63
N VAL A 1002 13.13 -30.58 49.62
CA VAL A 1002 12.37 -29.33 49.78
C VAL A 1002 11.17 -29.51 50.72
N VAL A 1003 11.02 -28.61 51.68
CA VAL A 1003 9.93 -28.64 52.68
C VAL A 1003 8.89 -27.57 52.37
N THR A 1004 7.60 -27.89 52.48
CA THR A 1004 6.50 -26.99 52.09
C THR A 1004 5.65 -26.43 53.26
N THR A 1005 6.09 -26.68 54.49
CA THR A 1005 5.40 -26.15 55.70
C THR A 1005 5.65 -24.66 55.89
N THR A 1006 4.67 -23.94 56.46
CA THR A 1006 4.75 -22.48 56.64
C THR A 1006 5.88 -22.04 57.59
N HIS A 1007 6.20 -22.82 58.63
CA HIS A 1007 7.22 -22.48 59.64
C HIS A 1007 8.09 -23.72 59.93
N PRO A 1008 9.08 -24.05 59.08
CA PRO A 1008 9.86 -25.27 59.24
C PRO A 1008 10.93 -25.17 60.33
N ALA A 1009 11.39 -26.34 60.77
CA ALA A 1009 12.63 -26.51 61.52
C ALA A 1009 13.49 -27.56 60.81
N HIS A 1010 14.79 -27.30 60.70
CA HIS A 1010 15.74 -28.17 60.01
C HIS A 1010 16.97 -28.45 60.88
N THR A 1011 17.47 -29.68 60.85
CA THR A 1011 18.67 -30.10 61.59
C THR A 1011 19.75 -30.55 60.62
N TYR A 1012 20.81 -29.77 60.53
CA TYR A 1012 21.94 -30.01 59.64
C TYR A 1012 22.84 -31.13 60.17
N ALA A 1013 23.41 -31.92 59.25
CA ALA A 1013 24.29 -33.03 59.61
C ALA A 1013 25.68 -32.57 60.10
N GLN A 1014 26.10 -31.34 59.75
CA GLN A 1014 27.40 -30.76 60.11
C GLN A 1014 27.24 -29.27 60.48
N ALA A 1015 28.24 -28.72 61.16
CA ALA A 1015 28.34 -27.28 61.38
C ALA A 1015 28.86 -26.60 60.10
N GLY A 1016 28.30 -25.44 59.76
CA GLY A 1016 28.61 -24.73 58.52
C GLY A 1016 27.70 -23.53 58.29
N THR A 1017 27.93 -22.81 57.20
CA THR A 1017 27.03 -21.78 56.67
C THR A 1017 26.33 -22.35 55.45
N TYR A 1018 25.01 -22.26 55.42
CA TYR A 1018 24.16 -22.80 54.37
C TYR A 1018 23.26 -21.71 53.82
N THR A 1019 23.19 -21.56 52.50
CA THR A 1019 22.29 -20.61 51.84
C THR A 1019 20.89 -21.20 51.78
N VAL A 1020 20.00 -20.69 52.63
CA VAL A 1020 18.60 -21.14 52.71
C VAL A 1020 17.78 -20.36 51.70
N THR A 1021 17.02 -21.06 50.86
CA THR A 1021 16.13 -20.49 49.85
C THR A 1021 14.68 -20.73 50.24
N LEU A 1022 13.90 -19.65 50.34
CA LEU A 1022 12.44 -19.69 50.41
C LEU A 1022 11.88 -19.24 49.07
N THR A 1023 11.23 -20.14 48.34
CA THR A 1023 10.34 -19.81 47.22
C THR A 1023 8.91 -19.78 47.72
N ILE A 1024 8.18 -18.70 47.42
CA ILE A 1024 6.75 -18.60 47.67
C ILE A 1024 5.97 -18.54 46.35
N THR A 1025 4.70 -18.91 46.37
CA THR A 1025 3.81 -18.81 45.21
C THR A 1025 2.52 -18.12 45.62
N GLY A 1026 2.16 -17.04 44.92
CA GLY A 1026 0.98 -16.23 45.15
C GLY A 1026 -0.19 -16.59 44.24
N ALA A 1027 -1.06 -15.61 43.99
CA ALA A 1027 -2.09 -15.70 42.97
C ALA A 1027 -1.48 -15.82 41.55
N PHE A 1028 -2.29 -16.28 40.58
CA PHE A 1028 -1.93 -16.46 39.16
C PHE A 1028 -0.70 -17.33 38.85
N GLY A 1029 -0.06 -17.92 39.86
CA GLY A 1029 1.17 -18.70 39.73
C GLY A 1029 2.45 -17.89 39.93
N CYS A 1030 2.36 -16.59 40.21
CA CYS A 1030 3.52 -15.72 40.45
C CYS A 1030 4.36 -16.20 41.63
N GLN A 1031 5.68 -16.01 41.55
CA GLN A 1031 6.62 -16.49 42.56
C GLN A 1031 7.60 -15.40 42.98
N ASP A 1032 8.04 -15.48 44.24
CA ASP A 1032 9.20 -14.74 44.73
C ASP A 1032 10.14 -15.69 45.49
N VAL A 1033 11.43 -15.35 45.47
CA VAL A 1033 12.51 -16.16 46.01
C VAL A 1033 13.40 -15.29 46.90
N LEU A 1034 13.49 -15.65 48.18
CA LEU A 1034 14.44 -15.05 49.12
C LEU A 1034 15.54 -16.06 49.46
N GLN A 1035 16.80 -15.64 49.33
CA GLN A 1035 17.97 -16.39 49.79
C GLN A 1035 18.64 -15.70 50.98
N GLN A 1036 18.96 -16.47 52.03
CA GLN A 1036 19.69 -15.97 53.19
C GLN A 1036 20.68 -17.02 53.72
N ASP A 1037 21.92 -16.61 53.98
CA ASP A 1037 22.91 -17.45 54.63
C ASP A 1037 22.60 -17.65 56.13
N VAL A 1038 22.52 -18.91 56.55
CA VAL A 1038 22.29 -19.32 57.94
C VAL A 1038 23.49 -20.13 58.43
N THR A 1039 24.14 -19.65 59.49
CA THR A 1039 25.29 -20.34 60.11
C THR A 1039 24.85 -21.18 61.30
N VAL A 1040 25.13 -22.48 61.26
CA VAL A 1040 24.85 -23.44 62.34
C VAL A 1040 26.14 -24.01 62.93
N GLY A 1041 26.16 -24.25 64.24
CA GLY A 1041 27.39 -24.48 64.98
C GLY A 1041 27.26 -25.51 66.09
N ALA A 1042 28.27 -26.37 66.26
CA ALA A 1042 28.32 -27.30 67.38
C ALA A 1042 28.53 -26.53 68.70
N TYR A 1043 27.65 -26.75 69.68
CA TYR A 1043 27.74 -26.12 71.00
C TYR A 1043 28.99 -26.61 71.75
N VAL A 1044 29.99 -25.76 71.94
CA VAL A 1044 31.10 -26.03 72.86
C VAL A 1044 30.66 -25.66 74.28
N VAL A 1045 30.20 -26.65 75.03
CA VAL A 1045 29.90 -26.48 76.46
C VAL A 1045 31.21 -26.38 77.24
N TYR A 1046 31.60 -25.17 77.62
CA TYR A 1046 32.63 -24.96 78.63
C TYR A 1046 32.09 -25.40 80.01
N LEU A 1047 32.39 -26.64 80.41
CA LEU A 1047 32.19 -27.10 81.78
C LEU A 1047 33.14 -26.32 82.72
N PRO A 1048 32.65 -25.66 83.78
CA PRO A 1048 33.51 -24.99 84.75
C PRO A 1048 34.29 -26.03 85.56
N VAL A 1049 35.58 -26.16 85.29
CA VAL A 1049 36.50 -26.98 86.10
C VAL A 1049 36.80 -26.25 87.41
N ALA A 1050 36.29 -26.76 88.52
CA ALA A 1050 36.58 -26.24 89.85
C ALA A 1050 38.04 -26.55 90.25
N VAL A 1051 38.94 -25.57 90.08
CA VAL A 1051 40.30 -25.65 90.61
C VAL A 1051 40.28 -25.29 92.11
N ARG A 1052 40.74 -26.22 92.95
CA ARG A 1052 40.81 -26.05 94.40
C ARG A 1052 42.01 -25.18 94.77
N ALA A 1053 41.78 -24.10 95.50
CA ALA A 1053 42.85 -23.23 95.97
C ALA A 1053 43.80 -23.94 96.96
N GLY A 1054 45.11 -23.73 96.77
CA GLY A 1054 46.17 -24.06 97.72
C GLY A 1054 47.20 -22.93 97.68
N ASN A 1055 47.49 -22.35 98.84
CA ASN A 1055 48.34 -21.18 99.08
C ASN A 1055 49.48 -21.61 100.04
N PRO A 1056 50.63 -20.93 100.16
CA PRO A 1056 51.05 -19.68 99.50
C PRO A 1056 52.20 -19.82 98.48
#